data_AF-A0A177DFA1-F1
#
_entry.id   AF-A0A177DFA1-F1
#
_cell.length_a   1.000
_cell.length_b   1.000
_cell.length_c   1.000
_cell.angle_alpha   90.00
_cell.angle_beta   90.00
_cell.angle_gamma   90.00
#
_symmetry.space_group_name_H-M   'P 1'
#
loop_
_entity.id
_entity.type
_entity.pdbx_description
1 polymer ?
#
loop_
_entity_poly.entity_id
_entity_poly.type
_entity_poly.pdbx_seq_one_letter_code
_entity_poly.pdbx_strand_id
1 'polypeptide(L)'
;MKLYSSLALVPLIYQGYALDVEAIVNKYYGNDAAWYRDRIPLFDSSDPDITDVYYYRWSIFRAHQRDLGSNGYISTEFLDDVGWQTMPWASLNDATGFHLLEGRWCRDRRFKEDYATFMYSSNSNSRQFSESMAAAVWQGYLVDGVVEDVVKRLDDMTRVYNAWDDSYDKDKGLYYVEPIRDATEYTISSIDSSGGYDGFFGGDSFRPSINSYQYANALAIANMASLKGGLESTVDIYNSRATALKTRVQDALWNSTFDHFIDRYQVNNTNVTYWDPIRGRELVGMVPWTHDLPDDTATYAQAWSHILNSSELAGEHGLRTVEPSYEYYMRQYRYEGPNPECQWNGPVWPFQMTQVLSGLANFLDHYAEGRKTDVINTDDYTNLLRQYAQLHRNPDTGILDLEEDYYPDTGLPIVGLKRSHHYFHSGFNDLVLSGLVGIRPSANDTLEVSPLASSAQMKYFRAERIIYHGHEIAVQWDADGSHYDATGLQVEVDGKVVASSPTLSRLSVDLERKAPPAITRRIAQSIQLNATTAYPRGTTSVGNTTQASTYPAIDGRIWFYPEQDAKNGWDTPVGNGSTVWFQIDFGKTVSISAAELAFFANEEQGFAEPTDYKIQVPGNGDSGEWSDVEGATYGDVVANGITSVEWKEVQGEQVRVIFTPKVGSKVRIAEFKVY
;
A
#
# COMPACT_ATOMS: atom_id res chain seq x y z
N MET A 1 -1.18 45.93 -57.61
CA MET A 1 -1.69 45.68 -56.24
C MET A 1 -2.31 44.29 -56.23
N LYS A 2 -1.59 43.28 -55.72
CA LYS A 2 -2.15 41.97 -55.39
C LYS A 2 -2.02 41.81 -53.89
N LEU A 3 -3.15 41.79 -53.20
CA LEU A 3 -3.26 41.54 -51.76
C LEU A 3 -3.08 40.03 -51.55
N TYR A 4 -2.07 39.65 -50.78
CA TYR A 4 -1.94 38.31 -50.21
C TYR A 4 -2.76 38.28 -48.92
N SER A 5 -3.79 37.43 -48.87
CA SER A 5 -4.47 37.08 -47.63
C SER A 5 -3.68 35.99 -46.93
N SER A 6 -3.03 36.34 -45.83
CA SER A 6 -2.46 35.38 -44.88
C SER A 6 -3.61 34.76 -44.10
N LEU A 7 -3.87 33.45 -44.29
CA LEU A 7 -4.66 32.67 -43.34
C LEU A 7 -3.81 32.49 -42.07
N ALA A 8 -4.22 33.10 -40.97
CA ALA A 8 -3.73 32.74 -39.65
C ALA A 8 -4.32 31.38 -39.26
N LEU A 9 -3.47 30.35 -39.12
CA LEU A 9 -3.85 29.14 -38.40
C LEU A 9 -4.02 29.51 -36.92
N VAL A 10 -5.24 29.43 -36.42
CA VAL A 10 -5.51 29.40 -34.98
C VAL A 10 -5.12 28.00 -34.50
N PRO A 11 -4.25 27.83 -33.49
CA PRO A 11 -4.04 26.51 -32.91
C PRO A 11 -5.37 26.08 -32.29
N LEU A 12 -5.94 24.96 -32.75
CA LEU A 12 -6.99 24.28 -32.02
C LEU A 12 -6.37 23.83 -30.70
N ILE A 13 -6.70 24.52 -29.61
CA ILE A 13 -6.43 24.03 -28.27
C ILE A 13 -7.43 22.91 -28.05
N TYR A 14 -7.00 21.66 -28.24
CA TYR A 14 -7.80 20.48 -27.88
C TYR A 14 -7.89 20.43 -26.34
N GLN A 15 -9.11 20.46 -25.82
CA GLN A 15 -9.38 20.09 -24.42
C GLN A 15 -9.45 18.56 -24.36
N GLY A 16 -8.84 17.97 -23.34
CA GLY A 16 -8.89 16.52 -23.12
C GLY A 16 -10.26 16.02 -22.71
N TYR A 17 -10.48 14.71 -22.83
CA TYR A 17 -11.62 14.02 -22.23
C TYR A 17 -11.50 14.08 -20.69
N ALA A 18 -12.60 13.88 -19.94
CA ALA A 18 -12.55 13.78 -18.49
C ALA A 18 -13.50 12.68 -18.01
N LEU A 19 -13.06 11.87 -17.04
CA LEU A 19 -13.94 10.86 -16.44
C LEU A 19 -14.98 11.54 -15.54
N ASP A 20 -16.18 10.96 -15.47
CA ASP A 20 -17.21 11.41 -14.54
C ASP A 20 -16.85 10.96 -13.11
N VAL A 21 -16.21 11.87 -12.37
CA VAL A 21 -15.77 11.64 -11.00
C VAL A 21 -16.92 11.13 -10.12
N GLU A 22 -18.07 11.80 -10.17
CA GLU A 22 -19.22 11.49 -9.32
C GLU A 22 -19.77 10.11 -9.64
N ALA A 23 -19.94 9.79 -10.92
CA ALA A 23 -20.45 8.49 -11.33
C ALA A 23 -19.53 7.36 -10.86
N ILE A 24 -18.22 7.53 -11.01
CA ILE A 24 -17.22 6.53 -10.64
C ILE A 24 -17.17 6.32 -9.12
N VAL A 25 -16.99 7.39 -8.33
CA VAL A 25 -16.84 7.20 -6.88
C VAL A 25 -18.12 6.70 -6.22
N ASN A 26 -19.30 7.12 -6.72
CA ASN A 26 -20.57 6.59 -6.23
C ASN A 26 -20.78 5.12 -6.62
N LYS A 27 -20.34 4.70 -7.81
CA LYS A 27 -20.40 3.29 -8.25
C LYS A 27 -19.61 2.39 -7.31
N TYR A 28 -18.38 2.77 -6.95
CA TYR A 28 -17.47 1.89 -6.21
C TYR A 28 -17.56 2.04 -4.69
N TYR A 29 -17.95 3.20 -4.17
CA TYR A 29 -17.89 3.50 -2.73
C TYR A 29 -19.22 3.94 -2.12
N GLY A 30 -20.25 4.17 -2.94
CA GLY A 30 -21.58 4.56 -2.47
C GLY A 30 -21.53 5.79 -1.54
N ASN A 31 -22.11 5.66 -0.36
CA ASN A 31 -22.15 6.74 0.65
C ASN A 31 -20.76 7.16 1.15
N ASP A 32 -19.75 6.33 0.95
CA ASP A 32 -18.39 6.60 1.40
C ASP A 32 -17.55 7.38 0.37
N ALA A 33 -18.13 7.65 -0.80
CA ALA A 33 -17.50 8.28 -1.96
C ALA A 33 -16.82 9.63 -1.67
N ALA A 34 -17.31 10.39 -0.70
CA ALA A 34 -16.78 11.73 -0.37
C ALA A 34 -15.29 11.71 0.01
N TRP A 35 -14.83 10.66 0.70
CA TRP A 35 -13.41 10.55 1.06
C TRP A 35 -12.53 10.34 -0.18
N TYR A 36 -12.95 9.46 -1.09
CA TYR A 36 -12.22 9.06 -2.29
C TYR A 36 -12.18 10.17 -3.33
N ARG A 37 -13.30 10.90 -3.48
CA ARG A 37 -13.48 11.97 -4.47
C ARG A 37 -12.28 12.88 -4.57
N ASP A 38 -11.71 13.32 -3.45
CA ASP A 38 -10.60 14.29 -3.46
C ASP A 38 -9.21 13.65 -3.28
N ARG A 39 -9.16 12.34 -3.03
CA ARG A 39 -7.94 11.64 -2.57
C ARG A 39 -7.32 10.70 -3.58
N ILE A 40 -8.08 10.13 -4.50
CA ILE A 40 -7.56 9.10 -5.40
C ILE A 40 -7.47 9.61 -6.86
N PRO A 41 -6.49 9.15 -7.64
CA PRO A 41 -6.59 9.17 -9.09
C PRO A 41 -7.72 8.26 -9.55
N LEU A 42 -8.25 8.52 -10.74
CA LEU A 42 -9.29 7.69 -11.36
C LEU A 42 -8.70 6.88 -12.50
N PHE A 43 -9.25 5.69 -12.71
CA PHE A 43 -8.81 4.75 -13.73
C PHE A 43 -9.99 4.07 -14.42
N ASP A 44 -9.95 3.99 -15.74
CA ASP A 44 -10.89 3.21 -16.56
C ASP A 44 -10.10 2.45 -17.63
N SER A 45 -10.52 1.23 -17.96
CA SER A 45 -9.86 0.43 -18.99
C SER A 45 -10.77 -0.60 -19.64
N SER A 46 -10.31 -1.16 -20.75
CA SER A 46 -11.01 -2.28 -21.42
C SER A 46 -10.92 -3.61 -20.67
N ASP A 47 -10.21 -3.65 -19.53
CA ASP A 47 -10.09 -4.83 -18.66
C ASP A 47 -10.85 -4.60 -17.34
N PRO A 48 -12.03 -5.22 -17.17
CA PRO A 48 -12.86 -4.98 -15.99
C PRO A 48 -12.25 -5.54 -14.70
N ASP A 49 -11.44 -6.59 -14.75
CA ASP A 49 -10.79 -7.16 -13.56
C ASP A 49 -9.77 -6.17 -13.01
N ILE A 50 -8.91 -5.62 -13.87
CA ILE A 50 -7.93 -4.60 -13.46
C ILE A 50 -8.64 -3.34 -12.94
N THR A 51 -9.72 -2.93 -13.62
CA THR A 51 -10.46 -1.71 -13.24
C THR A 51 -11.14 -1.87 -11.88
N ASP A 52 -11.86 -2.96 -11.64
CA ASP A 52 -12.55 -3.18 -10.37
C ASP A 52 -11.57 -3.33 -9.21
N VAL A 53 -10.46 -4.05 -9.41
CA VAL A 53 -9.42 -4.21 -8.38
C VAL A 53 -8.72 -2.90 -8.09
N TYR A 54 -8.51 -2.01 -9.07
CA TYR A 54 -7.95 -0.68 -8.82
C TYR A 54 -8.77 0.10 -7.76
N TYR A 55 -10.10 0.10 -7.89
CA TYR A 55 -10.96 0.80 -6.93
C TYR A 55 -11.06 0.07 -5.59
N TYR A 56 -11.08 -1.27 -5.60
CA TYR A 56 -11.02 -2.07 -4.38
C TYR A 56 -9.72 -1.84 -3.58
N ARG A 57 -8.60 -1.70 -4.28
CA ARG A 57 -7.30 -1.46 -3.63
C ARG A 57 -7.20 -0.10 -2.97
N TRP A 58 -7.93 0.90 -3.48
CA TRP A 58 -8.15 2.14 -2.75
C TRP A 58 -9.04 1.98 -1.51
N SER A 59 -10.00 1.03 -1.49
CA SER A 59 -10.76 0.73 -0.26
C SER A 59 -9.90 0.07 0.81
N ILE A 60 -9.02 -0.87 0.41
CA ILE A 60 -7.99 -1.43 1.31
C ILE A 60 -7.10 -0.30 1.83
N PHE A 61 -6.52 0.52 0.94
CA PHE A 61 -5.66 1.63 1.36
C PHE A 61 -6.35 2.49 2.43
N ARG A 62 -7.61 2.89 2.20
CA ARG A 62 -8.40 3.67 3.16
C ARG A 62 -8.59 2.95 4.50
N ALA A 63 -9.03 1.69 4.47
CA ALA A 63 -9.33 0.92 5.69
C ALA A 63 -8.11 0.79 6.61
N HIS A 64 -6.91 0.77 6.02
CA HIS A 64 -5.64 0.65 6.71
C HIS A 64 -5.02 2.00 7.12
N GLN A 65 -5.64 3.15 6.80
CA GLN A 65 -5.17 4.46 7.29
C GLN A 65 -5.61 4.70 8.74
N ARG A 66 -4.80 4.20 9.68
CA ARG A 66 -5.05 4.38 11.12
C ARG A 66 -4.58 5.76 11.59
N ASP A 67 -5.50 6.53 12.18
CA ASP A 67 -5.20 7.81 12.82
C ASP A 67 -4.58 7.60 14.21
N LEU A 68 -3.40 8.16 14.43
CA LEU A 68 -2.65 8.08 15.68
C LEU A 68 -2.75 9.38 16.50
N GLY A 69 -3.73 10.23 16.19
CA GLY A 69 -3.93 11.53 16.81
C GLY A 69 -2.76 12.47 16.49
N SER A 70 -2.09 12.96 17.53
CA SER A 70 -0.96 13.89 17.36
C SER A 70 0.26 13.27 16.67
N ASN A 71 0.34 11.95 16.56
CA ASN A 71 1.44 11.25 15.87
C ASN A 71 1.19 11.08 14.36
N GLY A 72 0.07 11.57 13.82
CA GLY A 72 -0.24 11.48 12.39
C GLY A 72 -0.97 10.19 12.02
N TYR A 73 -0.67 9.64 10.86
CA TYR A 73 -1.28 8.41 10.33
C TYR A 73 -0.24 7.32 10.09
N ILE A 74 -0.69 6.06 10.15
CA ILE A 74 0.06 4.92 9.61
C ILE A 74 -0.81 4.12 8.66
N SER A 75 -0.16 3.35 7.78
CA SER A 75 -0.79 2.23 7.08
C SER A 75 -0.54 0.95 7.88
N THR A 76 -1.61 0.31 8.38
CA THR A 76 -1.53 -1.00 9.04
C THR A 76 -1.49 -2.12 8.01
N GLU A 77 -1.01 -3.29 8.39
CA GLU A 77 -0.99 -4.49 7.54
C GLU A 77 -2.26 -5.33 7.71
N PHE A 78 -2.65 -5.57 8.96
CA PHE A 78 -3.90 -6.22 9.33
C PHE A 78 -4.95 -5.17 9.73
N LEU A 79 -6.23 -5.48 9.51
CA LEU A 79 -7.34 -4.70 10.05
C LEU A 79 -7.35 -4.79 11.58
N ASP A 80 -7.30 -6.02 12.07
CA ASP A 80 -7.26 -6.36 13.50
C ASP A 80 -5.84 -6.30 14.07
N ASP A 81 -5.75 -6.06 15.38
CA ASP A 81 -4.48 -6.13 16.09
C ASP A 81 -3.97 -7.59 16.17
N VAL A 82 -2.74 -7.83 15.72
CA VAL A 82 -2.06 -9.14 15.79
C VAL A 82 -0.98 -9.19 16.87
N GLY A 83 -0.62 -10.40 17.32
CA GLY A 83 0.28 -10.58 18.48
C GLY A 83 1.74 -10.17 18.28
N TRP A 84 2.19 -10.00 17.03
CA TRP A 84 3.58 -9.67 16.67
C TRP A 84 3.77 -8.21 16.22
N GLN A 85 2.71 -7.39 16.24
CA GLN A 85 2.83 -5.97 15.90
C GLN A 85 3.46 -5.15 17.03
N THR A 86 4.00 -4.00 16.67
CA THR A 86 4.43 -3.01 17.68
C THR A 86 3.20 -2.32 18.27
N MET A 87 2.89 -2.64 19.53
CA MET A 87 1.80 -2.04 20.30
C MET A 87 2.18 -0.64 20.82
N PRO A 88 1.22 0.29 20.96
CA PRO A 88 -0.21 0.16 20.66
C PRO A 88 -0.58 0.49 19.21
N TRP A 89 0.40 0.74 18.35
CA TRP A 89 0.18 1.40 17.06
C TRP A 89 -0.38 0.49 15.97
N ALA A 90 -0.20 -0.83 16.08
CA ALA A 90 -0.37 -1.78 14.98
C ALA A 90 0.64 -1.58 13.84
N SER A 91 1.89 -1.28 14.22
CA SER A 91 2.98 -1.07 13.28
C SER A 91 3.73 -2.38 13.00
N LEU A 92 3.88 -2.66 11.71
CA LEU A 92 4.70 -3.72 11.11
C LEU A 92 5.47 -3.08 9.93
N ASN A 93 6.75 -3.41 9.76
CA ASN A 93 7.62 -2.67 8.83
C ASN A 93 7.90 -3.35 7.48
N ASP A 94 7.59 -4.63 7.37
CA ASP A 94 7.74 -5.50 6.21
C ASP A 94 7.02 -4.98 4.96
N ALA A 95 5.76 -4.57 5.05
CA ALA A 95 5.02 -4.02 3.90
C ALA A 95 5.14 -2.50 3.70
N THR A 96 5.96 -1.81 4.50
CA THR A 96 6.10 -0.33 4.43
C THR A 96 6.46 0.16 3.04
N GLY A 97 7.33 -0.57 2.34
CA GLY A 97 7.70 -0.24 0.96
C GLY A 97 6.48 -0.18 0.05
N PHE A 98 5.60 -1.18 0.11
CA PHE A 98 4.38 -1.22 -0.70
C PHE A 98 3.38 -0.15 -0.30
N HIS A 99 3.17 0.05 1.01
CA HIS A 99 2.25 1.07 1.51
C HIS A 99 2.65 2.48 1.02
N LEU A 100 3.94 2.82 1.05
CA LEU A 100 4.44 4.10 0.58
C LEU A 100 4.35 4.22 -0.94
N LEU A 101 4.59 3.14 -1.70
CA LEU A 101 4.45 3.12 -3.15
C LEU A 101 2.99 3.18 -3.61
N GLU A 102 2.06 2.58 -2.89
CA GLU A 102 0.62 2.71 -3.14
C GLU A 102 0.17 4.14 -2.79
N GLY A 103 0.57 4.62 -1.61
CA GLY A 103 0.20 5.92 -1.06
C GLY A 103 0.81 7.12 -1.77
N ARG A 104 1.89 6.96 -2.55
CA ARG A 104 2.49 8.08 -3.33
C ARG A 104 1.56 8.66 -4.38
N TRP A 105 0.54 7.91 -4.78
CA TRP A 105 -0.48 8.35 -5.73
C TRP A 105 -1.69 9.01 -5.05
N CYS A 106 -1.81 8.91 -3.72
CA CYS A 106 -2.86 9.58 -2.98
C CYS A 106 -2.64 11.10 -3.06
N ARG A 107 -3.66 11.83 -3.48
CA ARG A 107 -3.67 13.29 -3.60
C ARG A 107 -3.53 13.96 -2.23
N ASP A 108 -3.99 13.30 -1.16
CA ASP A 108 -3.74 13.71 0.22
C ASP A 108 -2.42 13.11 0.72
N ARG A 109 -1.36 13.89 0.52
CA ARG A 109 0.02 13.51 0.85
C ARG A 109 0.24 13.23 2.33
N ARG A 110 -0.70 13.61 3.21
CA ARG A 110 -0.60 13.39 4.65
C ARG A 110 -0.39 11.92 4.99
N PHE A 111 -1.14 11.01 4.36
CA PHE A 111 -1.09 9.59 4.66
C PHE A 111 0.31 9.01 4.44
N LYS A 112 0.94 9.33 3.31
CA LYS A 112 2.32 8.92 3.03
C LYS A 112 3.33 9.61 3.95
N GLU A 113 3.22 10.93 4.12
CA GLU A 113 4.23 11.71 4.83
C GLU A 113 4.22 11.48 6.34
N ASP A 114 3.04 11.41 6.95
CA ASP A 114 2.92 11.08 8.37
C ASP A 114 3.36 9.62 8.61
N TYR A 115 3.01 8.68 7.73
CA TYR A 115 3.43 7.28 7.84
C TYR A 115 4.94 7.12 7.73
N ALA A 116 5.58 7.72 6.72
CA ALA A 116 7.03 7.71 6.59
C ALA A 116 7.72 8.31 7.84
N THR A 117 7.21 9.43 8.37
CA THR A 117 7.73 10.01 9.60
C THR A 117 7.54 9.10 10.81
N PHE A 118 6.38 8.45 10.95
CA PHE A 118 6.12 7.51 12.04
C PHE A 118 7.07 6.30 12.00
N MET A 119 7.26 5.70 10.83
CA MET A 119 8.07 4.48 10.68
C MET A 119 9.55 4.67 11.04
N TYR A 120 10.06 5.90 10.92
CA TYR A 120 11.40 6.27 11.35
C TYR A 120 11.50 6.80 12.80
N SER A 121 10.36 6.99 13.46
CA SER A 121 10.31 7.46 14.85
C SER A 121 10.71 6.38 15.85
N SER A 122 10.93 6.77 17.10
CA SER A 122 11.20 5.83 18.21
C SER A 122 10.01 4.94 18.59
N ASN A 123 8.82 5.20 18.03
CA ASN A 123 7.60 4.44 18.31
C ASN A 123 7.41 3.23 17.38
N SER A 124 8.22 3.13 16.32
CA SER A 124 8.19 2.03 15.36
C SER A 124 9.39 1.10 15.54
N ASN A 125 9.19 -0.19 15.25
CA ASN A 125 10.29 -1.12 15.06
C ASN A 125 10.71 -1.11 13.58
N SER A 126 11.71 -0.29 13.26
CA SER A 126 12.16 -0.09 11.87
C SER A 126 12.98 -1.24 11.28
N ARG A 127 13.23 -2.32 12.05
CA ARG A 127 14.04 -3.48 11.61
C ARG A 127 13.49 -4.82 12.13
N GLN A 128 12.19 -4.89 12.44
CA GLN A 128 11.55 -6.17 12.79
C GLN A 128 11.74 -7.14 11.63
N PHE A 129 11.45 -6.64 10.43
CA PHE A 129 11.69 -7.30 9.16
C PHE A 129 12.67 -6.50 8.30
N SER A 130 13.24 -7.16 7.29
CA SER A 130 14.03 -6.50 6.24
C SER A 130 13.19 -5.50 5.47
N GLU A 131 13.84 -4.44 4.99
CA GLU A 131 13.11 -3.26 4.53
C GLU A 131 13.84 -2.50 3.42
N SER A 132 13.05 -1.89 2.53
CA SER A 132 13.47 -0.93 1.50
C SER A 132 12.83 0.46 1.70
N MET A 133 12.61 0.86 2.95
CA MET A 133 11.82 2.06 3.30
C MET A 133 12.45 3.35 2.75
N ALA A 134 13.78 3.49 2.77
CA ALA A 134 14.43 4.69 2.26
C ALA A 134 14.25 4.81 0.74
N ALA A 135 14.30 3.67 0.03
CA ALA A 135 13.99 3.61 -1.39
C ALA A 135 12.53 4.01 -1.68
N ALA A 136 11.57 3.55 -0.87
CA ALA A 136 10.17 3.92 -1.04
C ALA A 136 9.90 5.42 -0.75
N VAL A 137 10.57 6.00 0.27
CA VAL A 137 10.54 7.45 0.52
C VAL A 137 11.10 8.24 -0.66
N TRP A 138 12.21 7.78 -1.26
CA TRP A 138 12.76 8.39 -2.48
C TRP A 138 11.76 8.34 -3.63
N GLN A 139 11.15 7.17 -3.87
CA GLN A 139 10.13 6.99 -4.91
C GLN A 139 8.89 7.87 -4.71
N GLY A 140 8.54 8.18 -3.47
CA GLY A 140 7.50 9.17 -3.15
C GLY A 140 7.90 10.60 -3.52
N TYR A 141 9.17 10.99 -3.37
CA TYR A 141 9.67 12.29 -3.82
C TYR A 141 9.71 12.42 -5.34
N LEU A 142 10.00 11.33 -6.05
CA LEU A 142 9.99 11.35 -7.52
C LEU A 142 8.61 11.68 -8.10
N VAL A 143 7.53 11.47 -7.33
CA VAL A 143 6.15 11.83 -7.69
C VAL A 143 5.79 13.24 -7.21
N ASP A 144 6.02 13.57 -5.94
CA ASP A 144 5.56 14.85 -5.39
C ASP A 144 6.46 16.03 -5.74
N GLY A 145 7.76 15.76 -5.86
CA GLY A 145 8.82 16.73 -6.08
C GLY A 145 9.22 17.60 -4.88
N VAL A 146 8.76 17.28 -3.66
CA VAL A 146 9.01 18.09 -2.45
C VAL A 146 10.29 17.68 -1.73
N VAL A 147 11.35 18.47 -1.92
CA VAL A 147 12.68 18.22 -1.36
C VAL A 147 12.70 18.19 0.17
N GLU A 148 11.99 19.13 0.81
CA GLU A 148 11.98 19.26 2.28
C GLU A 148 11.51 17.99 2.98
N ASP A 149 10.52 17.31 2.39
CA ASP A 149 9.92 16.11 2.96
C ASP A 149 10.92 14.96 3.03
N VAL A 150 11.74 14.74 2.01
CA VAL A 150 12.75 13.66 2.06
C VAL A 150 13.99 14.04 2.85
N VAL A 151 14.45 15.28 2.75
CA VAL A 151 15.68 15.75 3.42
C VAL A 151 15.54 15.72 4.94
N LYS A 152 14.35 16.02 5.49
CA LYS A 152 14.12 16.02 6.95
C LYS A 152 14.29 14.64 7.60
N ARG A 153 14.17 13.55 6.82
CA ARG A 153 14.30 12.15 7.30
C ARG A 153 15.67 11.52 7.03
N LEU A 154 16.58 12.22 6.34
CA LEU A 154 17.86 11.66 5.87
C LEU A 154 18.71 11.08 7.00
N ASP A 155 18.76 11.75 8.15
CA ASP A 155 19.54 11.30 9.30
C ASP A 155 18.92 10.03 9.92
N ASP A 156 17.59 9.92 9.95
CA ASP A 156 16.88 8.73 10.43
C ASP A 156 17.09 7.53 9.50
N MET A 157 16.99 7.75 8.18
CA MET A 157 17.27 6.72 7.17
C MET A 157 18.71 6.21 7.26
N THR A 158 19.66 7.13 7.44
CA THR A 158 21.08 6.83 7.65
C THR A 158 21.28 5.99 8.92
N ARG A 159 20.59 6.33 10.02
CA ARG A 159 20.63 5.55 11.28
C ARG A 159 20.12 4.13 11.07
N VAL A 160 18.95 3.96 10.45
CA VAL A 160 18.34 2.63 10.22
C VAL A 160 19.24 1.78 9.34
N TYR A 161 19.73 2.32 8.22
CA TYR A 161 20.66 1.62 7.34
C TYR A 161 21.89 1.11 8.10
N ASN A 162 22.54 1.99 8.87
CA ASN A 162 23.78 1.63 9.57
C ASN A 162 23.52 0.65 10.72
N ALA A 163 22.31 0.59 11.27
CA ALA A 163 21.97 -0.37 12.31
C ALA A 163 21.95 -1.82 11.80
N TRP A 164 21.75 -2.04 10.50
CA TRP A 164 21.86 -3.36 9.87
C TRP A 164 23.29 -3.93 9.80
N ASP A 165 24.34 -3.22 10.29
CA ASP A 165 25.71 -3.78 10.40
C ASP A 165 25.74 -5.06 11.24
N ASP A 166 24.77 -5.25 12.16
CA ASP A 166 24.61 -6.47 12.95
C ASP A 166 24.18 -7.71 12.14
N SER A 167 23.71 -7.50 10.91
CA SER A 167 23.25 -8.53 9.98
C SER A 167 24.10 -8.54 8.69
N TYR A 168 25.29 -7.91 8.71
CA TYR A 168 26.21 -7.82 7.57
C TYR A 168 27.48 -8.64 7.80
N ASP A 169 27.71 -9.66 6.96
CA ASP A 169 28.93 -10.45 6.99
C ASP A 169 30.03 -9.71 6.21
N LYS A 170 31.05 -9.22 6.91
CA LYS A 170 32.15 -8.42 6.33
C LYS A 170 33.08 -9.25 5.46
N ASP A 171 33.21 -10.55 5.72
CA ASP A 171 34.06 -11.45 4.93
C ASP A 171 33.38 -11.83 3.61
N LYS A 172 32.04 -11.94 3.64
CA LYS A 172 31.23 -12.21 2.44
C LYS A 172 30.74 -10.98 1.73
N GLY A 173 30.73 -9.81 2.36
CA GLY A 173 30.20 -8.57 1.77
C GLY A 173 28.70 -8.64 1.47
N LEU A 174 27.93 -9.39 2.26
CA LEU A 174 26.49 -9.59 2.08
C LEU A 174 25.77 -9.52 3.41
N TYR A 175 24.53 -9.02 3.36
CA TYR A 175 23.59 -9.12 4.46
C TYR A 175 22.98 -10.53 4.52
N TYR A 176 22.65 -10.99 5.72
CA TYR A 176 21.98 -12.25 5.96
C TYR A 176 20.90 -12.10 7.02
N VAL A 177 19.82 -12.86 6.86
CA VAL A 177 18.74 -12.99 7.84
C VAL A 177 18.13 -14.38 7.74
N GLU A 178 17.48 -14.83 8.80
CA GLU A 178 16.51 -15.92 8.70
C GLU A 178 15.26 -15.49 7.90
N PRO A 179 14.57 -16.42 7.23
CA PRO A 179 13.45 -16.11 6.34
C PRO A 179 12.27 -15.40 7.01
N ILE A 180 11.97 -15.70 8.27
CA ILE A 180 10.90 -15.00 9.01
C ILE A 180 11.21 -13.51 9.20
N ARG A 181 12.49 -13.12 9.30
CA ARG A 181 12.90 -11.71 9.33
C ARG A 181 12.80 -11.05 7.95
N ASP A 182 12.55 -11.80 6.89
CA ASP A 182 12.17 -11.28 5.57
C ASP A 182 10.65 -11.29 5.34
N ALA A 183 9.85 -11.63 6.36
CA ALA A 183 8.42 -11.91 6.27
C ALA A 183 8.10 -13.08 5.32
N THR A 184 9.01 -14.06 5.22
CA THR A 184 8.88 -15.23 4.34
C THR A 184 9.22 -16.53 5.07
N GLU A 185 8.52 -16.88 6.14
CA GLU A 185 8.74 -18.14 6.87
C GLU A 185 8.50 -19.41 6.02
N TYR A 186 9.14 -20.52 6.37
CA TYR A 186 9.09 -21.79 5.62
C TYR A 186 9.62 -21.70 4.18
N THR A 187 10.75 -21.04 3.96
CA THR A 187 11.50 -21.13 2.69
C THR A 187 12.34 -22.41 2.65
N ILE A 188 12.95 -22.68 1.49
CA ILE A 188 13.91 -23.78 1.34
C ILE A 188 15.01 -23.68 2.39
N SER A 189 15.53 -22.47 2.68
CA SER A 189 16.67 -22.31 3.58
C SER A 189 16.36 -22.71 5.03
N SER A 190 15.21 -22.31 5.59
CA SER A 190 14.82 -22.69 6.95
C SER A 190 14.39 -24.14 7.03
N ILE A 191 13.66 -24.63 6.02
CA ILE A 191 13.21 -26.03 5.99
C ILE A 191 14.38 -27.00 5.89
N ASP A 192 15.31 -26.78 4.96
CA ASP A 192 16.45 -27.67 4.80
C ASP A 192 17.39 -27.59 6.02
N SER A 193 17.56 -26.41 6.61
CA SER A 193 18.35 -26.24 7.84
C SER A 193 17.80 -27.05 9.02
N SER A 194 16.48 -27.22 9.10
CA SER A 194 15.82 -28.07 10.09
C SER A 194 15.93 -29.56 9.79
N GLY A 195 16.31 -29.94 8.56
CA GLY A 195 16.26 -31.32 8.07
C GLY A 195 14.87 -31.72 7.56
N GLY A 196 14.04 -30.75 7.17
CA GLY A 196 12.70 -30.99 6.64
C GLY A 196 11.61 -31.17 7.70
N TYR A 197 11.90 -30.98 8.99
CA TYR A 197 10.97 -31.22 10.10
C TYR A 197 10.19 -29.98 10.54
N ASP A 198 10.76 -28.79 10.32
CA ASP A 198 10.20 -27.47 10.64
C ASP A 198 10.68 -26.48 9.56
N GLY A 199 10.36 -25.20 9.68
CA GLY A 199 10.89 -24.12 8.86
C GLY A 199 10.45 -22.73 9.32
N PHE A 200 9.87 -22.60 10.51
CA PHE A 200 9.36 -21.32 10.99
C PHE A 200 10.50 -20.35 11.35
N PHE A 201 11.50 -20.86 12.07
CA PHE A 201 12.69 -20.10 12.49
C PHE A 201 13.97 -20.72 11.91
N GLY A 202 15.05 -19.92 11.94
CA GLY A 202 16.39 -20.33 11.57
C GLY A 202 16.61 -20.41 10.07
N GLY A 203 17.75 -21.01 9.67
CA GLY A 203 18.16 -21.04 8.28
C GLY A 203 18.62 -19.69 7.75
N ASP A 204 19.33 -18.91 8.58
CA ASP A 204 19.95 -17.66 8.16
C ASP A 204 20.70 -17.87 6.84
N SER A 205 20.36 -17.04 5.86
CA SER A 205 20.92 -17.10 4.52
C SER A 205 21.25 -15.70 4.01
N PHE A 206 22.23 -15.65 3.11
CA PHE A 206 22.49 -14.50 2.26
C PHE A 206 21.42 -14.46 1.17
N ARG A 207 20.36 -13.67 1.39
CA ARG A 207 19.15 -13.67 0.55
C ARG A 207 19.19 -12.58 -0.52
N PRO A 208 18.69 -12.83 -1.75
CA PRO A 208 18.54 -11.78 -2.78
C PRO A 208 17.69 -10.60 -2.32
N SER A 209 16.68 -10.82 -1.46
CA SER A 209 15.80 -9.81 -0.84
C SER A 209 16.56 -8.73 -0.10
N ILE A 210 17.03 -9.00 1.14
CA ILE A 210 17.65 -7.99 2.01
C ILE A 210 18.83 -7.29 1.34
N ASN A 211 19.62 -8.01 0.54
CA ASN A 211 20.74 -7.41 -0.18
C ASN A 211 20.28 -6.43 -1.26
N SER A 212 19.19 -6.73 -1.97
CA SER A 212 18.58 -5.79 -2.92
C SER A 212 17.92 -4.60 -2.22
N TYR A 213 17.31 -4.83 -1.06
CA TYR A 213 16.72 -3.74 -0.27
C TYR A 213 17.78 -2.77 0.26
N GLN A 214 18.89 -3.29 0.81
CA GLN A 214 20.00 -2.45 1.27
C GLN A 214 20.72 -1.77 0.10
N TYR A 215 20.83 -2.42 -1.07
CA TYR A 215 21.29 -1.75 -2.29
C TYR A 215 20.41 -0.52 -2.63
N ALA A 216 19.10 -0.70 -2.66
CA ALA A 216 18.15 0.36 -2.97
C ALA A 216 18.17 1.50 -1.93
N ASN A 217 18.20 1.14 -0.65
CA ASN A 217 18.28 2.10 0.44
C ASN A 217 19.58 2.91 0.40
N ALA A 218 20.71 2.29 0.04
CA ALA A 218 21.98 3.00 -0.11
C ALA A 218 21.91 4.04 -1.24
N LEU A 219 21.38 3.66 -2.40
CA LEU A 219 21.17 4.61 -3.51
C LEU A 219 20.23 5.75 -3.13
N ALA A 220 19.13 5.44 -2.44
CA ALA A 220 18.18 6.45 -1.98
C ALA A 220 18.83 7.47 -1.04
N ILE A 221 19.64 7.00 -0.07
CA ILE A 221 20.38 7.88 0.85
C ILE A 221 21.40 8.74 0.08
N ALA A 222 22.14 8.17 -0.86
CA ALA A 222 23.09 8.92 -1.68
C ALA A 222 22.39 10.01 -2.51
N ASN A 223 21.26 9.67 -3.15
CA ASN A 223 20.48 10.62 -3.93
C ASN A 223 19.92 11.76 -3.08
N MET A 224 19.36 11.46 -1.90
CA MET A 224 18.85 12.48 -0.99
C MET A 224 19.96 13.34 -0.37
N ALA A 225 21.13 12.76 -0.09
CA ALA A 225 22.29 13.52 0.37
C ALA A 225 22.80 14.49 -0.70
N SER A 226 22.83 14.04 -1.96
CA SER A 226 23.16 14.89 -3.10
C SER A 226 22.15 16.04 -3.24
N LEU A 227 20.85 15.74 -3.11
CA LEU A 227 19.77 16.72 -3.17
C LEU A 227 19.84 17.77 -2.05
N LYS A 228 20.22 17.38 -0.83
CA LYS A 228 20.43 18.31 0.30
C LYS A 228 21.63 19.25 0.08
N GLY A 229 22.65 18.77 -0.63
CA GLY A 229 23.92 19.48 -0.84
C GLY A 229 24.84 19.50 0.39
N GLY A 230 26.15 19.68 0.17
CA GLY A 230 27.15 19.76 1.24
C GLY A 230 27.39 18.44 2.00
N LEU A 231 27.02 17.32 1.40
CA LEU A 231 27.13 15.96 1.95
C LEU A 231 27.89 15.02 1.00
N GLU A 232 28.90 15.52 0.30
CA GLU A 232 29.64 14.78 -0.74
C GLU A 232 30.24 13.47 -0.19
N SER A 233 30.73 13.47 1.05
CA SER A 233 31.24 12.25 1.69
C SER A 233 30.15 11.19 1.91
N THR A 234 28.93 11.59 2.29
CA THR A 234 27.79 10.68 2.43
C THR A 234 27.41 10.10 1.07
N VAL A 235 27.36 10.93 0.03
CA VAL A 235 27.09 10.49 -1.34
C VAL A 235 28.09 9.41 -1.76
N ASP A 236 29.39 9.66 -1.59
CA ASP A 236 30.45 8.72 -1.97
C ASP A 236 30.37 7.40 -1.19
N ILE A 237 30.17 7.47 0.14
CA ILE A 237 30.07 6.28 1.00
C ILE A 237 28.91 5.38 0.55
N TYR A 238 27.73 5.95 0.36
CA TYR A 238 26.53 5.17 0.08
C TYR A 238 26.49 4.68 -1.37
N ASN A 239 26.99 5.45 -2.34
CA ASN A 239 27.21 4.96 -3.70
C ASN A 239 28.21 3.80 -3.71
N SER A 240 29.32 3.90 -2.98
CA SER A 240 30.30 2.81 -2.89
C SER A 240 29.71 1.54 -2.27
N ARG A 241 28.85 1.67 -1.25
CA ARG A 241 28.15 0.53 -0.63
C ARG A 241 27.17 -0.11 -1.61
N ALA A 242 26.38 0.69 -2.32
CA ALA A 242 25.47 0.20 -3.35
C ALA A 242 26.23 -0.56 -4.46
N THR A 243 27.32 0.01 -4.98
CA THR A 243 28.16 -0.66 -5.99
C THR A 243 28.73 -1.98 -5.46
N ALA A 244 29.23 -2.01 -4.23
CA ALA A 244 29.78 -3.23 -3.63
C ALA A 244 28.72 -4.33 -3.49
N LEU A 245 27.52 -3.99 -3.01
CA LEU A 245 26.40 -4.93 -2.90
C LEU A 245 25.95 -5.44 -4.27
N LYS A 246 25.78 -4.56 -5.26
CA LYS A 246 25.42 -4.93 -6.62
C LYS A 246 26.40 -5.97 -7.19
N THR A 247 27.70 -5.66 -7.15
CA THR A 247 28.74 -6.60 -7.60
C THR A 247 28.62 -7.92 -6.85
N ARG A 248 28.47 -7.88 -5.53
CA ARG A 248 28.50 -9.09 -4.72
C ARG A 248 27.27 -9.98 -4.90
N VAL A 249 26.07 -9.41 -5.02
CA VAL A 249 24.83 -10.15 -5.31
C VAL A 249 24.97 -10.88 -6.65
N GLN A 250 25.46 -10.20 -7.67
CA GLN A 250 25.69 -10.78 -9.00
C GLN A 250 26.74 -11.88 -8.99
N ASP A 251 27.86 -11.69 -8.29
CA ASP A 251 28.96 -12.66 -8.26
C ASP A 251 28.65 -13.90 -7.41
N ALA A 252 27.93 -13.72 -6.30
CA ALA A 252 27.78 -14.77 -5.29
C ALA A 252 26.40 -15.43 -5.27
N LEU A 253 25.33 -14.68 -5.56
CA LEU A 253 23.96 -15.18 -5.49
C LEU A 253 23.45 -15.62 -6.86
N TRP A 254 24.03 -15.16 -7.98
CA TRP A 254 23.69 -15.73 -9.28
C TRP A 254 24.18 -17.18 -9.38
N ASN A 255 23.27 -18.09 -9.73
CA ASN A 255 23.57 -19.50 -9.93
C ASN A 255 23.36 -19.88 -11.40
N SER A 256 24.45 -20.19 -12.12
CA SER A 256 24.42 -20.53 -13.55
C SER A 256 23.83 -21.91 -13.87
N THR A 257 23.56 -22.76 -12.87
CA THR A 257 22.84 -24.02 -13.07
C THR A 257 21.33 -23.79 -13.08
N PHE A 258 20.88 -22.88 -12.21
CA PHE A 258 19.47 -22.51 -12.13
C PHE A 258 19.11 -21.35 -13.08
N ASP A 259 20.09 -20.60 -13.57
CA ASP A 259 19.92 -19.30 -14.25
C ASP A 259 19.05 -18.33 -13.42
N HIS A 260 19.34 -18.27 -12.12
CA HIS A 260 18.54 -17.57 -11.14
C HIS A 260 19.38 -17.02 -9.98
N PHE A 261 18.90 -15.99 -9.28
CA PHE A 261 19.50 -15.58 -8.01
C PHE A 261 19.02 -16.49 -6.87
N ILE A 262 19.96 -17.07 -6.13
CA ILE A 262 19.73 -18.16 -5.19
C ILE A 262 20.37 -17.80 -3.84
N ASP A 263 19.62 -18.01 -2.77
CA ASP A 263 20.13 -17.91 -1.39
C ASP A 263 21.37 -18.77 -1.17
N ARG A 264 22.26 -18.31 -0.29
CA ARG A 264 23.35 -19.12 0.24
C ARG A 264 23.28 -19.22 1.75
N TYR A 265 23.51 -20.39 2.31
CA TYR A 265 23.45 -20.58 3.77
C TYR A 265 24.53 -19.73 4.48
N GLN A 266 24.11 -18.99 5.51
CA GLN A 266 25.02 -18.34 6.47
C GLN A 266 25.29 -19.26 7.67
N VAL A 267 24.43 -20.25 7.89
CA VAL A 267 24.59 -21.29 8.92
C VAL A 267 25.35 -22.52 8.42
N ASN A 268 25.93 -23.29 9.35
CA ASN A 268 26.52 -24.60 9.11
C ASN A 268 26.04 -25.59 10.17
N ASN A 269 25.37 -26.67 9.79
CA ASN A 269 24.89 -27.68 10.72
C ASN A 269 24.96 -29.10 10.08
N THR A 270 24.25 -30.08 10.65
CA THR A 270 24.26 -31.46 10.14
C THR A 270 23.51 -31.65 8.82
N ASN A 271 22.62 -30.72 8.47
CA ASN A 271 21.73 -30.78 7.31
C ASN A 271 22.21 -29.88 6.16
N VAL A 272 22.80 -28.73 6.49
CA VAL A 272 23.24 -27.72 5.52
C VAL A 272 24.67 -27.25 5.82
N THR A 273 25.38 -26.85 4.77
CA THR A 273 26.78 -26.40 4.85
C THR A 273 26.86 -24.90 4.58
N TYR A 274 27.64 -24.18 5.38
CA TYR A 274 27.86 -22.75 5.18
C TYR A 274 28.33 -22.47 3.76
N TRP A 275 27.78 -21.40 3.17
CA TRP A 275 28.09 -20.92 1.83
C TRP A 275 27.56 -21.79 0.70
N ASP A 276 27.01 -22.97 0.92
CA ASP A 276 26.35 -23.71 -0.15
C ASP A 276 25.06 -22.98 -0.58
N PRO A 277 24.69 -23.03 -1.88
CA PRO A 277 23.41 -22.51 -2.32
C PRO A 277 22.26 -23.38 -1.79
N ILE A 278 21.09 -22.78 -1.59
CA ILE A 278 19.86 -23.57 -1.45
C ILE A 278 19.60 -24.36 -2.74
N ARG A 279 18.84 -25.45 -2.62
CA ARG A 279 18.70 -26.45 -3.69
C ARG A 279 17.50 -26.25 -4.64
N GLY A 280 16.99 -25.03 -4.78
CA GLY A 280 15.88 -24.73 -5.67
C GLY A 280 15.67 -23.23 -5.87
N ARG A 281 14.88 -22.88 -6.88
CA ARG A 281 14.50 -21.49 -7.14
C ARG A 281 13.37 -21.07 -6.22
N GLU A 282 13.55 -19.90 -5.64
CA GLU A 282 12.50 -19.18 -4.93
C GLU A 282 12.20 -17.89 -5.67
N LEU A 283 10.94 -17.45 -5.66
CA LEU A 283 10.50 -16.24 -6.36
C LEU A 283 11.23 -14.98 -5.87
N VAL A 284 11.75 -14.99 -4.64
CA VAL A 284 12.63 -13.94 -4.07
C VAL A 284 13.85 -13.65 -4.94
N GLY A 285 14.32 -14.62 -5.74
CA GLY A 285 15.42 -14.40 -6.69
C GLY A 285 15.09 -13.41 -7.83
N MET A 286 13.81 -13.04 -8.01
CA MET A 286 13.40 -11.98 -8.93
C MET A 286 13.41 -10.57 -8.30
N VAL A 287 13.53 -10.47 -6.97
CA VAL A 287 13.52 -9.19 -6.25
C VAL A 287 14.64 -8.24 -6.69
N PRO A 288 15.86 -8.66 -7.10
CA PRO A 288 16.88 -7.73 -7.60
C PRO A 288 16.40 -6.75 -8.67
N TRP A 289 15.52 -7.17 -9.60
CA TRP A 289 14.98 -6.28 -10.64
C TRP A 289 13.98 -5.25 -10.10
N THR A 290 13.35 -5.51 -8.95
CA THR A 290 12.46 -4.53 -8.26
C THR A 290 13.20 -3.23 -7.96
N HIS A 291 14.52 -3.30 -7.85
CA HIS A 291 15.38 -2.18 -7.46
C HIS A 291 16.47 -1.85 -8.50
N ASP A 292 16.33 -2.31 -9.75
CA ASP A 292 17.30 -2.06 -10.82
C ASP A 292 18.74 -2.55 -10.51
N LEU A 293 18.86 -3.63 -9.71
CA LEU A 293 20.17 -4.12 -9.26
C LEU A 293 20.95 -4.82 -10.37
N PRO A 294 20.42 -5.85 -11.06
CA PRO A 294 21.20 -6.61 -12.03
C PRO A 294 21.73 -5.74 -13.18
N ASP A 295 22.85 -6.14 -13.76
CA ASP A 295 23.35 -5.58 -15.01
C ASP A 295 22.47 -6.00 -16.19
N ASP A 296 22.37 -5.12 -17.17
CA ASP A 296 21.55 -5.37 -18.35
C ASP A 296 22.24 -6.35 -19.31
N THR A 297 22.01 -7.65 -19.10
CA THR A 297 22.61 -8.72 -19.89
C THR A 297 21.60 -9.78 -20.29
N ALA A 298 21.85 -10.43 -21.42
CA ALA A 298 21.04 -11.56 -21.88
C ALA A 298 21.09 -12.77 -20.92
N THR A 299 22.18 -12.93 -20.17
CA THR A 299 22.35 -14.00 -19.18
C THR A 299 21.36 -13.84 -18.04
N TYR A 300 21.33 -12.66 -17.40
CA TYR A 300 20.41 -12.42 -16.30
C TYR A 300 18.95 -12.39 -16.77
N ALA A 301 18.70 -11.93 -18.00
CA ALA A 301 17.36 -11.94 -18.57
C ALA A 301 16.73 -13.35 -18.62
N GLN A 302 17.52 -14.42 -18.73
CA GLN A 302 16.98 -15.79 -18.80
C GLN A 302 16.17 -16.19 -17.56
N ALA A 303 16.43 -15.59 -16.39
CA ALA A 303 15.65 -15.86 -15.17
C ALA A 303 14.15 -15.58 -15.37
N TRP A 304 13.78 -14.63 -16.23
CA TRP A 304 12.38 -14.31 -16.52
C TRP A 304 11.62 -15.44 -17.21
N SER A 305 12.31 -16.39 -17.85
CA SER A 305 11.66 -17.57 -18.43
C SER A 305 10.97 -18.44 -17.37
N HIS A 306 11.47 -18.45 -16.13
CA HIS A 306 10.90 -19.21 -15.02
C HIS A 306 9.51 -18.71 -14.61
N ILE A 307 9.23 -17.43 -14.86
CA ILE A 307 7.95 -16.76 -14.54
C ILE A 307 6.83 -17.18 -15.50
N LEU A 308 7.20 -17.74 -16.67
CA LEU A 308 6.26 -18.26 -17.67
C LEU A 308 6.22 -19.80 -17.70
N ASN A 309 7.13 -20.47 -16.98
CA ASN A 309 7.24 -21.92 -17.01
C ASN A 309 6.41 -22.58 -15.91
N SER A 310 5.38 -23.34 -16.32
CA SER A 310 4.45 -24.02 -15.41
C SER A 310 5.08 -25.13 -14.56
N SER A 311 6.26 -25.61 -14.93
CA SER A 311 7.03 -26.59 -14.15
C SER A 311 7.96 -25.92 -13.14
N GLU A 312 8.04 -24.59 -13.15
CA GLU A 312 8.88 -23.77 -12.28
C GLU A 312 7.97 -22.78 -11.52
N LEU A 313 8.16 -21.46 -11.67
CA LEU A 313 7.50 -20.47 -10.82
C LEU A 313 6.09 -20.08 -11.30
N ALA A 314 5.68 -20.42 -12.54
CA ALA A 314 4.40 -19.98 -13.10
C ALA A 314 3.20 -20.85 -12.65
N GLY A 315 2.34 -20.35 -11.78
CA GLY A 315 1.08 -20.99 -11.39
C GLY A 315 -0.10 -20.63 -12.31
N GLU A 316 -1.19 -21.40 -12.20
CA GLU A 316 -2.43 -21.13 -12.92
C GLU A 316 -3.14 -19.88 -12.36
N HIS A 317 -2.97 -19.62 -11.06
CA HIS A 317 -3.54 -18.48 -10.33
C HIS A 317 -2.45 -17.65 -9.62
N GLY A 318 -1.39 -17.28 -10.35
CA GLY A 318 -0.31 -16.42 -9.86
C GLY A 318 1.05 -17.12 -9.84
N LEU A 319 2.04 -16.50 -9.20
CA LEU A 319 3.42 -17.01 -9.17
C LEU A 319 3.71 -17.73 -7.85
N ARG A 320 4.28 -18.93 -7.95
CA ARG A 320 4.67 -19.75 -6.80
C ARG A 320 5.89 -19.16 -6.14
N THR A 321 5.88 -19.09 -4.81
CA THR A 321 7.07 -18.66 -4.05
C THR A 321 8.24 -19.65 -4.18
N VAL A 322 7.97 -20.94 -4.46
CA VAL A 322 8.96 -22.01 -4.68
C VAL A 322 8.52 -22.92 -5.83
N GLU A 323 9.46 -23.43 -6.61
CA GLU A 323 9.18 -24.36 -7.72
C GLU A 323 8.63 -25.75 -7.26
N PRO A 324 7.73 -26.39 -8.04
CA PRO A 324 7.16 -27.70 -7.71
C PRO A 324 8.14 -28.87 -7.58
N SER A 325 9.36 -28.75 -8.11
CA SER A 325 10.43 -29.76 -7.98
C SER A 325 10.99 -29.86 -6.57
N TYR A 326 10.73 -28.89 -5.69
CA TYR A 326 11.19 -28.95 -4.31
C TYR A 326 10.46 -30.03 -3.51
N GLU A 327 11.21 -30.84 -2.76
CA GLU A 327 10.70 -31.99 -2.00
C GLU A 327 9.59 -31.63 -1.01
N TYR A 328 9.63 -30.42 -0.44
CA TYR A 328 8.63 -29.93 0.52
C TYR A 328 7.71 -28.86 -0.07
N TYR A 329 7.58 -28.80 -1.40
CA TYR A 329 6.66 -27.90 -2.07
C TYR A 329 5.23 -28.06 -1.53
N MET A 330 4.59 -26.94 -1.14
CA MET A 330 3.23 -26.87 -0.57
C MET A 330 3.00 -27.73 0.69
N ARG A 331 4.05 -28.21 1.36
CA ARG A 331 3.91 -28.98 2.60
C ARG A 331 3.45 -28.07 3.72
N GLN A 332 2.29 -28.37 4.33
CA GLN A 332 1.77 -27.62 5.47
C GLN A 332 2.50 -27.95 6.79
N TYR A 333 3.13 -26.95 7.38
CA TYR A 333 3.86 -27.09 8.66
C TYR A 333 3.10 -26.53 9.87
N ARG A 334 2.24 -25.53 9.68
CA ARG A 334 1.65 -24.75 10.77
C ARG A 334 0.13 -24.63 10.64
N TYR A 335 -0.53 -24.60 11.79
CA TYR A 335 -1.98 -24.55 11.88
C TYR A 335 -2.42 -23.68 13.05
N GLU A 336 -3.47 -22.88 12.87
CA GLU A 336 -4.26 -22.31 13.95
C GLU A 336 -5.46 -23.23 14.22
N GLY A 337 -5.33 -24.10 15.23
CA GLY A 337 -6.31 -25.16 15.44
C GLY A 337 -6.30 -26.14 14.26
N PRO A 338 -7.43 -26.37 13.57
CA PRO A 338 -7.48 -27.22 12.37
C PRO A 338 -7.16 -26.48 11.06
N ASN A 339 -7.06 -25.15 11.08
CA ASN A 339 -6.94 -24.34 9.88
C ASN A 339 -5.47 -24.12 9.51
N PRO A 340 -5.10 -24.23 8.22
CA PRO A 340 -3.75 -23.93 7.76
C PRO A 340 -3.28 -22.52 8.16
N GLU A 341 -1.98 -22.37 8.39
CA GLU A 341 -1.33 -21.07 8.60
C GLU A 341 -0.26 -20.80 7.53
N CYS A 342 0.25 -19.57 7.51
CA CYS A 342 1.14 -18.97 6.51
C CYS A 342 2.38 -19.82 6.23
N GLN A 343 2.74 -19.95 4.95
CA GLN A 343 3.99 -20.58 4.54
C GLN A 343 4.45 -20.15 3.14
N TRP A 344 5.76 -20.17 2.92
CA TRP A 344 6.38 -19.64 1.70
C TRP A 344 7.07 -20.71 0.84
N ASN A 345 6.75 -21.99 1.03
CA ASN A 345 7.30 -23.13 0.29
C ASN A 345 6.50 -23.51 -0.97
N GLY A 346 5.82 -22.57 -1.63
CA GLY A 346 5.05 -22.87 -2.84
C GLY A 346 3.79 -22.04 -3.10
N PRO A 347 3.08 -21.52 -2.08
CA PRO A 347 1.87 -20.72 -2.29
C PRO A 347 2.09 -19.51 -3.20
N VAL A 348 1.00 -18.86 -3.62
CA VAL A 348 1.06 -17.54 -4.25
C VAL A 348 0.88 -16.49 -3.16
N TRP A 349 1.83 -15.56 -3.07
CA TRP A 349 1.76 -14.45 -2.14
C TRP A 349 1.63 -13.12 -2.90
N PRO A 350 0.56 -12.32 -2.66
CA PRO A 350 0.42 -10.96 -3.20
C PRO A 350 1.66 -10.08 -2.96
N PHE A 351 2.33 -10.26 -1.82
CA PHE A 351 3.60 -9.62 -1.48
C PHE A 351 4.66 -9.82 -2.59
N GLN A 352 4.96 -11.08 -2.95
CA GLN A 352 5.97 -11.37 -3.99
C GLN A 352 5.44 -11.14 -5.41
N MET A 353 4.14 -11.30 -5.65
CA MET A 353 3.51 -10.86 -6.91
C MET A 353 3.79 -9.37 -7.17
N THR A 354 3.63 -8.53 -6.15
CA THR A 354 3.92 -7.09 -6.22
C THR A 354 5.37 -6.83 -6.58
N GLN A 355 6.31 -7.51 -5.92
CA GLN A 355 7.74 -7.35 -6.19
C GLN A 355 8.10 -7.77 -7.61
N VAL A 356 7.64 -8.95 -8.05
CA VAL A 356 7.95 -9.47 -9.39
C VAL A 356 7.36 -8.58 -10.48
N LEU A 357 6.11 -8.12 -10.34
CA LEU A 357 5.50 -7.22 -11.31
C LEU A 357 6.18 -5.84 -11.33
N SER A 358 6.62 -5.33 -10.18
CA SER A 358 7.44 -4.11 -10.11
C SER A 358 8.78 -4.30 -10.82
N GLY A 359 9.46 -5.42 -10.55
CA GLY A 359 10.71 -5.78 -11.20
C GLY A 359 10.56 -6.02 -12.70
N LEU A 360 9.45 -6.60 -13.14
CA LEU A 360 9.16 -6.80 -14.56
C LEU A 360 8.91 -5.45 -15.24
N ALA A 361 8.22 -4.54 -14.56
CA ALA A 361 8.02 -3.19 -15.07
C ALA A 361 9.35 -2.44 -15.27
N ASN A 362 10.28 -2.58 -14.31
CA ASN A 362 11.62 -2.04 -14.41
C ASN A 362 12.44 -2.73 -15.52
N PHE A 363 12.39 -4.06 -15.61
CA PHE A 363 13.06 -4.82 -16.68
C PHE A 363 12.60 -4.36 -18.06
N LEU A 364 11.29 -4.27 -18.27
CA LEU A 364 10.74 -3.86 -19.56
C LEU A 364 10.99 -2.38 -19.90
N ASP A 365 11.35 -1.55 -18.93
CA ASP A 365 11.62 -0.14 -19.14
C ASP A 365 13.12 0.19 -19.25
N HIS A 366 13.94 -0.33 -18.33
CA HIS A 366 15.35 0.05 -18.15
C HIS A 366 16.35 -0.93 -18.81
N TYR A 367 15.96 -2.19 -19.07
CA TYR A 367 16.88 -3.25 -19.51
C TYR A 367 16.77 -3.49 -21.01
N ALA A 368 17.42 -2.63 -21.80
CA ALA A 368 17.33 -2.66 -23.26
C ALA A 368 17.98 -3.91 -23.88
N GLU A 369 19.12 -4.38 -23.38
CA GLU A 369 19.78 -5.59 -23.87
C GLU A 369 19.03 -6.86 -23.46
N GLY A 370 18.57 -6.92 -22.21
CA GLY A 370 17.75 -8.00 -21.68
C GLY A 370 16.45 -8.15 -22.47
N ARG A 371 15.74 -7.05 -22.74
CA ARG A 371 14.52 -7.07 -23.56
C ARG A 371 14.70 -7.63 -24.97
N LYS A 372 15.88 -7.45 -25.60
CA LYS A 372 16.14 -8.00 -26.95
C LYS A 372 16.13 -9.53 -26.99
N THR A 373 16.23 -10.19 -25.83
CA THR A 373 16.12 -11.65 -25.74
C THR A 373 14.70 -12.15 -25.96
N ASP A 374 13.69 -11.28 -25.80
CA ASP A 374 12.26 -11.58 -25.98
C ASP A 374 11.77 -12.77 -25.13
N VAL A 375 12.43 -13.04 -24.00
CA VAL A 375 12.04 -14.10 -23.04
C VAL A 375 10.74 -13.77 -22.29
N ILE A 376 10.44 -12.47 -22.15
CA ILE A 376 9.23 -11.94 -21.54
C ILE A 376 8.96 -10.54 -22.12
N ASN A 377 7.70 -10.17 -22.30
CA ASN A 377 7.31 -8.90 -22.93
C ASN A 377 6.08 -8.25 -22.27
N THR A 378 5.51 -7.22 -22.93
CA THR A 378 4.37 -6.44 -22.44
C THR A 378 3.04 -7.21 -22.46
N ASP A 379 2.89 -8.20 -23.34
CA ASP A 379 1.74 -9.12 -23.32
C ASP A 379 1.77 -9.97 -22.04
N ASP A 380 2.95 -10.45 -21.66
CA ASP A 380 3.15 -11.22 -20.42
C ASP A 380 2.92 -10.35 -19.18
N TYR A 381 3.45 -9.13 -19.15
CA TYR A 381 3.18 -8.18 -18.05
C TYR A 381 1.67 -7.93 -17.88
N THR A 382 0.96 -7.68 -18.98
CA THR A 382 -0.49 -7.43 -18.94
C THR A 382 -1.26 -8.67 -18.46
N ASN A 383 -0.87 -9.87 -18.90
CA ASN A 383 -1.47 -11.13 -18.45
C ASN A 383 -1.22 -11.40 -16.96
N LEU A 384 0.02 -11.20 -16.48
CA LEU A 384 0.36 -11.40 -15.07
C LEU A 384 -0.36 -10.38 -14.17
N LEU A 385 -0.49 -9.12 -14.60
CA LEU A 385 -1.26 -8.12 -13.88
C LEU A 385 -2.76 -8.48 -13.82
N ARG A 386 -3.33 -8.99 -14.93
CA ARG A 386 -4.72 -9.51 -14.95
C ARG A 386 -4.88 -10.70 -14.01
N GLN A 387 -3.96 -11.67 -14.05
CA GLN A 387 -3.98 -12.83 -13.16
C GLN A 387 -3.90 -12.39 -11.69
N TYR A 388 -3.08 -11.38 -11.38
CA TYR A 388 -3.01 -10.81 -10.04
C TYR A 388 -4.31 -10.09 -9.65
N ALA A 389 -4.95 -9.35 -10.56
CA ALA A 389 -6.27 -8.76 -10.33
C ALA A 389 -7.31 -9.84 -10.00
N GLN A 390 -7.34 -10.93 -10.78
CA GLN A 390 -8.26 -12.05 -10.56
C GLN A 390 -8.05 -12.74 -9.19
N LEU A 391 -6.81 -12.79 -8.69
CA LEU A 391 -6.49 -13.34 -7.37
C LEU A 391 -7.14 -12.56 -6.20
N HIS A 392 -7.51 -11.29 -6.40
CA HIS A 392 -8.20 -10.50 -5.37
C HIS A 392 -9.66 -10.94 -5.18
N ARG A 393 -10.19 -11.78 -6.07
CA ARG A 393 -11.53 -12.33 -5.97
C ARG A 393 -11.45 -13.76 -5.49
N ASN A 394 -12.21 -14.08 -4.46
CA ASN A 394 -12.41 -15.47 -4.08
C ASN A 394 -13.10 -16.20 -5.26
N PRO A 395 -12.49 -17.26 -5.83
CA PRO A 395 -13.01 -17.90 -7.04
C PRO A 395 -14.37 -18.60 -6.84
N ASP A 396 -14.73 -18.97 -5.61
CA ASP A 396 -16.00 -19.62 -5.31
C ASP A 396 -17.15 -18.63 -5.15
N THR A 397 -16.88 -17.41 -4.64
CA THR A 397 -17.92 -16.41 -4.34
C THR A 397 -17.94 -15.23 -5.32
N GLY A 398 -16.83 -14.98 -6.01
CA GLY A 398 -16.61 -13.78 -6.84
C GLY A 398 -16.41 -12.49 -6.05
N ILE A 399 -16.41 -12.55 -4.72
CA ILE A 399 -16.26 -11.39 -3.83
C ILE A 399 -14.81 -10.94 -3.79
N LEU A 400 -14.60 -9.63 -3.80
CA LEU A 400 -13.29 -9.01 -3.63
C LEU A 400 -12.88 -9.06 -2.15
N ASP A 401 -11.99 -9.98 -1.84
CA ASP A 401 -11.47 -10.23 -0.50
C ASP A 401 -10.01 -10.71 -0.63
N LEU A 402 -9.09 -9.75 -0.61
CA LEU A 402 -7.67 -10.04 -0.64
C LEU A 402 -7.24 -10.54 0.73
N GLU A 403 -6.92 -11.81 0.80
CA GLU A 403 -6.33 -12.51 1.93
C GLU A 403 -4.79 -12.70 1.79
N GLU A 404 -4.20 -13.41 2.75
CA GLU A 404 -2.75 -13.57 2.93
C GLU A 404 -2.06 -14.31 1.76
N ASP A 405 -2.42 -15.57 1.51
CA ASP A 405 -1.80 -16.43 0.50
C ASP A 405 -2.78 -17.43 -0.13
N TYR A 406 -2.39 -17.98 -1.28
CA TYR A 406 -3.32 -18.69 -2.17
C TYR A 406 -2.71 -19.96 -2.76
N TYR A 407 -3.59 -20.93 -3.01
CA TYR A 407 -3.25 -22.11 -3.78
C TYR A 407 -2.97 -21.75 -5.26
N PRO A 408 -1.80 -22.08 -5.82
CA PRO A 408 -1.43 -21.70 -7.19
C PRO A 408 -2.24 -22.40 -8.29
N ASP A 409 -2.95 -23.48 -7.98
CA ASP A 409 -3.76 -24.28 -8.90
C ASP A 409 -5.25 -23.92 -8.88
N THR A 410 -5.75 -23.33 -7.79
CA THR A 410 -7.19 -23.01 -7.64
C THR A 410 -7.45 -21.52 -7.41
N GLY A 411 -6.46 -20.76 -6.94
CA GLY A 411 -6.65 -19.37 -6.52
C GLY A 411 -7.45 -19.21 -5.23
N LEU A 412 -7.72 -20.29 -4.50
CA LEU A 412 -8.39 -20.22 -3.21
C LEU A 412 -7.42 -19.76 -2.11
N PRO A 413 -7.87 -18.90 -1.16
CA PRO A 413 -7.10 -18.55 0.02
C PRO A 413 -6.70 -19.78 0.85
N ILE A 414 -5.48 -19.79 1.38
CA ILE A 414 -4.97 -20.89 2.23
C ILE A 414 -5.21 -20.60 3.71
N VAL A 415 -4.74 -19.45 4.20
CA VAL A 415 -4.87 -19.09 5.63
C VAL A 415 -6.34 -18.92 5.99
N GLY A 416 -7.11 -18.08 5.29
CA GLY A 416 -8.57 -18.06 5.47
C GLY A 416 -9.03 -17.66 6.88
N LEU A 417 -8.17 -17.04 7.69
CA LEU A 417 -8.42 -16.79 9.11
C LEU A 417 -9.10 -15.45 9.29
N LYS A 418 -9.67 -15.21 10.48
CA LYS A 418 -10.39 -13.96 10.78
C LYS A 418 -9.58 -12.69 10.49
N ARG A 419 -8.26 -12.76 10.72
CA ARG A 419 -7.31 -11.67 10.49
C ARG A 419 -7.03 -11.40 9.00
N SER A 420 -7.32 -12.36 8.12
CA SER A 420 -6.84 -12.37 6.74
C SER A 420 -7.66 -11.47 5.82
N HIS A 421 -8.90 -11.09 6.18
CA HIS A 421 -9.74 -10.26 5.32
C HIS A 421 -9.11 -8.90 4.98
N HIS A 422 -9.18 -8.53 3.70
CA HIS A 422 -8.70 -7.25 3.17
C HIS A 422 -7.23 -6.91 3.50
N TYR A 423 -6.39 -7.92 3.57
CA TYR A 423 -5.00 -7.84 3.98
C TYR A 423 -4.16 -6.85 3.16
N PHE A 424 -3.46 -5.94 3.84
CA PHE A 424 -2.64 -4.93 3.20
C PHE A 424 -1.16 -5.23 3.37
N HIS A 425 -0.69 -6.23 2.62
CA HIS A 425 0.71 -6.68 2.63
C HIS A 425 1.33 -6.69 1.22
N SER A 426 0.76 -5.90 0.32
CA SER A 426 1.08 -5.90 -1.12
C SER A 426 0.68 -4.58 -1.79
N GLY A 427 1.07 -4.38 -3.05
CA GLY A 427 0.76 -3.20 -3.87
C GLY A 427 0.02 -3.60 -5.16
N PHE A 428 -0.84 -2.74 -5.69
CA PHE A 428 -1.51 -2.98 -6.99
C PHE A 428 -1.74 -1.68 -7.76
N ASN A 429 -2.23 -0.64 -7.08
CA ASN A 429 -2.47 0.66 -7.72
C ASN A 429 -1.17 1.27 -8.27
N ASP A 430 -0.05 1.05 -7.57
CA ASP A 430 1.26 1.44 -8.05
C ASP A 430 1.65 0.73 -9.36
N LEU A 431 1.35 -0.57 -9.49
CA LEU A 431 1.63 -1.36 -10.70
C LEU A 431 0.82 -0.84 -11.88
N VAL A 432 -0.46 -0.49 -11.65
CA VAL A 432 -1.31 0.11 -12.68
C VAL A 432 -0.76 1.45 -13.14
N LEU A 433 -0.45 2.37 -12.22
CA LEU A 433 -0.06 3.74 -12.58
C LEU A 433 1.38 3.83 -13.11
N SER A 434 2.33 3.11 -12.50
CA SER A 434 3.74 3.16 -12.88
C SER A 434 4.13 2.17 -13.97
N GLY A 435 3.39 1.06 -14.12
CA GLY A 435 3.66 0.01 -15.09
C GLY A 435 2.70 0.01 -16.27
N LEU A 436 1.43 -0.37 -16.06
CA LEU A 436 0.42 -0.49 -17.12
C LEU A 436 0.23 0.84 -17.87
N VAL A 437 -0.12 1.90 -17.13
CA VAL A 437 -0.23 3.28 -17.63
C VAL A 437 1.16 3.84 -17.94
N GLY A 438 2.15 3.49 -17.11
CA GLY A 438 3.56 3.73 -17.40
C GLY A 438 4.09 5.09 -17.01
N ILE A 439 3.52 5.78 -16.01
CA ILE A 439 4.13 7.02 -15.50
C ILE A 439 5.45 6.64 -14.83
N ARG A 440 6.57 7.19 -15.31
CA ARG A 440 7.93 6.91 -14.79
C ARG A 440 8.41 8.08 -13.95
N PRO A 441 8.33 8.00 -12.61
CA PRO A 441 8.70 9.13 -11.76
C PRO A 441 10.19 9.45 -11.86
N SER A 442 10.53 10.73 -11.78
CA SER A 442 11.88 11.24 -12.04
C SER A 442 12.25 12.37 -11.08
N ALA A 443 13.56 12.49 -10.80
CA ALA A 443 14.11 13.59 -10.02
C ALA A 443 14.34 14.84 -10.88
N ASN A 444 14.25 14.71 -12.21
CA ASN A 444 14.35 15.82 -13.15
C ASN A 444 12.99 16.54 -13.27
N ASP A 445 12.99 17.70 -13.93
CA ASP A 445 11.79 18.48 -14.24
C ASP A 445 11.17 17.99 -15.55
N THR A 446 10.75 16.72 -15.55
CA THR A 446 10.24 16.01 -16.72
C THR A 446 9.11 15.06 -16.34
N LEU A 447 8.06 14.98 -17.15
CA LEU A 447 7.09 13.90 -17.12
C LEU A 447 7.45 12.86 -18.18
N GLU A 448 7.77 11.63 -17.75
CA GLU A 448 7.96 10.50 -18.65
C GLU A 448 6.79 9.50 -18.53
N VAL A 449 6.26 9.10 -19.68
CA VAL A 449 5.19 8.09 -19.80
C VAL A 449 5.67 7.00 -20.75
N SER A 450 5.78 5.78 -20.25
CA SER A 450 6.28 4.58 -20.96
C SER A 450 5.36 3.40 -20.63
N PRO A 451 4.18 3.31 -21.29
CA PRO A 451 3.15 2.32 -20.97
C PRO A 451 3.63 0.89 -21.24
N LEU A 452 3.32 -0.04 -20.33
CA LEU A 452 3.55 -1.48 -20.51
C LEU A 452 2.28 -2.26 -20.84
N ALA A 453 1.16 -1.58 -21.03
CA ALA A 453 -0.04 -2.19 -21.55
C ALA A 453 0.22 -2.83 -22.92
N SER A 454 -0.26 -4.06 -23.09
CA SER A 454 -0.29 -4.73 -24.39
C SER A 454 -1.27 -4.03 -25.33
N SER A 455 -0.80 -3.52 -26.46
CA SER A 455 -1.69 -2.98 -27.51
C SER A 455 -2.61 -4.05 -28.14
N ALA A 456 -2.23 -5.33 -28.04
CA ALA A 456 -3.05 -6.44 -28.53
C ALA A 456 -4.24 -6.73 -27.59
N GLN A 457 -4.04 -6.59 -26.28
CA GLN A 457 -5.03 -6.94 -25.26
C GLN A 457 -5.80 -5.72 -24.71
N MET A 458 -5.16 -4.56 -24.60
CA MET A 458 -5.72 -3.34 -24.02
C MET A 458 -6.21 -2.39 -25.12
N LYS A 459 -7.54 -2.32 -25.29
CA LYS A 459 -8.19 -1.50 -26.33
C LYS A 459 -8.23 -0.02 -25.95
N TYR A 460 -8.48 0.26 -24.69
CA TYR A 460 -8.41 1.61 -24.14
C TYR A 460 -8.02 1.57 -22.67
N PHE A 461 -7.41 2.65 -22.18
CA PHE A 461 -7.33 2.97 -20.76
C PHE A 461 -7.24 4.48 -20.58
N ARG A 462 -7.67 4.99 -19.42
CA ARG A 462 -7.42 6.36 -19.00
C ARG A 462 -7.17 6.39 -17.51
N ALA A 463 -6.07 7.01 -17.12
CA ALA A 463 -5.79 7.35 -15.73
C ALA A 463 -5.70 8.87 -15.62
N GLU A 464 -6.41 9.47 -14.68
CA GLU A 464 -6.45 10.94 -14.53
C GLU A 464 -6.50 11.36 -13.07
N ARG A 465 -6.38 12.67 -12.84
CA ARG A 465 -6.33 13.28 -11.50
C ARG A 465 -5.10 12.82 -10.70
N ILE A 466 -4.02 12.52 -11.40
CA ILE A 466 -2.75 12.10 -10.82
C ILE A 466 -1.95 13.35 -10.47
N ILE A 467 -1.53 13.50 -9.22
CA ILE A 467 -0.64 14.61 -8.85
C ILE A 467 0.80 14.21 -9.09
N TYR A 468 1.48 14.92 -9.99
CA TYR A 468 2.90 14.73 -10.30
C TYR A 468 3.61 16.08 -10.37
N HIS A 469 4.64 16.27 -9.53
CA HIS A 469 5.37 17.53 -9.36
C HIS A 469 4.45 18.74 -9.21
N GLY A 470 3.34 18.57 -8.48
CA GLY A 470 2.32 19.59 -8.23
C GLY A 470 1.35 19.90 -9.38
N HIS A 471 1.45 19.19 -10.50
CA HIS A 471 0.52 19.26 -11.62
C HIS A 471 -0.51 18.13 -11.59
N GLU A 472 -1.65 18.35 -12.22
CA GLU A 472 -2.61 17.28 -12.47
C GLU A 472 -2.36 16.64 -13.84
N ILE A 473 -2.10 15.33 -13.85
CA ILE A 473 -1.77 14.55 -15.03
C ILE A 473 -2.93 13.64 -15.40
N ALA A 474 -3.16 13.50 -16.71
CA ALA A 474 -3.91 12.39 -17.27
C ALA A 474 -3.13 11.70 -18.38
N VAL A 475 -3.26 10.38 -18.45
CA VAL A 475 -2.70 9.54 -19.50
C VAL A 475 -3.82 8.69 -20.07
N GLN A 476 -4.00 8.75 -21.38
CA GLN A 476 -5.07 8.07 -22.08
C GLN A 476 -4.51 7.27 -23.25
N TRP A 477 -5.00 6.06 -23.43
CA TRP A 477 -4.84 5.27 -24.64
C TRP A 477 -6.23 4.90 -25.17
N ASP A 478 -6.45 5.09 -26.46
CA ASP A 478 -7.63 4.57 -27.16
C ASP A 478 -7.23 4.12 -28.57
N ALA A 479 -7.27 2.81 -28.83
CA ALA A 479 -6.76 2.24 -30.07
C ALA A 479 -7.50 2.76 -31.32
N ASP A 480 -8.78 3.09 -31.22
CA ASP A 480 -9.59 3.58 -32.35
C ASP A 480 -10.23 4.95 -32.10
N GLY A 481 -10.18 5.47 -30.87
CA GLY A 481 -10.71 6.77 -30.49
C GLY A 481 -12.21 6.78 -30.19
N SER A 482 -12.87 5.62 -30.17
CA SER A 482 -14.32 5.52 -29.98
C SER A 482 -14.79 5.65 -28.53
N HIS A 483 -13.90 5.53 -27.55
CA HIS A 483 -14.23 5.56 -26.13
C HIS A 483 -13.95 6.93 -25.49
N TYR A 484 -12.91 7.63 -25.95
CA TYR A 484 -12.50 8.94 -25.39
C TYR A 484 -12.39 10.08 -26.42
N ASP A 485 -12.97 9.93 -27.61
CA ASP A 485 -12.97 10.91 -28.71
C ASP A 485 -11.56 11.32 -29.23
N ALA A 486 -10.52 10.56 -28.89
CA ALA A 486 -9.15 10.78 -29.37
C ALA A 486 -8.38 9.46 -29.51
N THR A 487 -7.95 9.12 -30.72
CA THR A 487 -7.15 7.94 -31.01
C THR A 487 -5.70 8.08 -30.51
N GLY A 488 -5.11 6.97 -30.11
CA GLY A 488 -3.71 6.86 -29.72
C GLY A 488 -3.47 7.15 -28.23
N LEU A 489 -2.19 7.25 -27.88
CA LEU A 489 -1.71 7.66 -26.56
C LEU A 489 -1.77 9.19 -26.47
N GLN A 490 -2.36 9.73 -25.42
CA GLN A 490 -2.45 11.15 -25.09
C GLN A 490 -1.94 11.37 -23.67
N VAL A 491 -1.14 12.42 -23.47
CA VAL A 491 -0.66 12.86 -22.16
C VAL A 491 -1.11 14.29 -21.94
N GLU A 492 -1.75 14.53 -20.80
CA GLU A 492 -2.28 15.82 -20.41
C GLU A 492 -1.61 16.35 -19.14
N VAL A 493 -1.40 17.65 -19.11
CA VAL A 493 -0.95 18.41 -17.92
C VAL A 493 -1.95 19.53 -17.69
N ASP A 494 -2.55 19.58 -16.51
CA ASP A 494 -3.55 20.58 -16.11
C ASP A 494 -4.70 20.71 -17.14
N GLY A 495 -5.19 19.57 -17.63
CA GLY A 495 -6.32 19.46 -18.58
C GLY A 495 -5.99 19.82 -20.03
N LYS A 496 -4.70 19.89 -20.39
CA LYS A 496 -4.24 20.19 -21.75
C LYS A 496 -3.37 19.07 -22.27
N VAL A 497 -3.66 18.58 -23.47
CA VAL A 497 -2.79 17.61 -24.17
C VAL A 497 -1.45 18.26 -24.47
N VAL A 498 -0.36 17.67 -23.95
CA VAL A 498 1.02 18.15 -24.12
C VAL A 498 1.88 17.21 -24.96
N ALA A 499 1.51 15.94 -25.07
CA ALA A 499 2.16 14.97 -25.94
C ALA A 499 1.17 13.90 -26.41
N SER A 500 1.45 13.31 -27.57
CA SER A 500 0.61 12.26 -28.15
C SER A 500 1.42 11.31 -29.02
N SER A 501 0.97 10.06 -29.16
CA SER A 501 1.53 9.07 -30.07
C SER A 501 0.44 8.19 -30.69
N PRO A 502 0.51 7.82 -31.98
CA PRO A 502 -0.46 6.90 -32.58
C PRO A 502 -0.38 5.47 -32.01
N THR A 503 0.67 5.13 -31.28
CA THR A 503 0.91 3.82 -30.67
C THR A 503 1.30 3.97 -29.20
N LEU A 504 1.18 2.91 -28.42
CA LEU A 504 1.80 2.85 -27.10
C LEU A 504 3.33 2.94 -27.26
N SER A 505 3.91 4.05 -26.84
CA SER A 505 5.34 4.35 -26.95
C SER A 505 5.76 5.30 -25.85
N ARG A 506 7.06 5.33 -25.53
CA ARG A 506 7.61 6.30 -24.58
C ARG A 506 7.40 7.74 -25.07
N LEU A 507 6.90 8.59 -24.18
CA LEU A 507 6.75 10.03 -24.35
C LEU A 507 7.46 10.73 -23.18
N SER A 508 8.09 11.86 -23.47
CA SER A 508 8.76 12.69 -22.46
C SER A 508 8.43 14.15 -22.71
N VAL A 509 8.10 14.88 -21.65
CA VAL A 509 7.70 16.29 -21.68
C VAL A 509 8.45 17.02 -20.59
N ASP A 510 9.06 18.16 -20.92
CA ASP A 510 9.61 19.07 -19.92
C ASP A 510 8.47 19.58 -19.02
N LEU A 511 8.63 19.44 -17.71
CA LEU A 511 7.61 19.79 -16.73
C LEU A 511 8.26 20.54 -15.56
N GLU A 512 8.11 21.86 -15.59
CA GLU A 512 8.48 22.70 -14.44
C GLU A 512 7.66 22.30 -13.21
N ARG A 513 8.31 22.17 -12.05
CA ARG A 513 7.63 21.76 -10.81
C ARG A 513 6.75 22.87 -10.25
N LYS A 514 5.59 22.48 -9.73
CA LYS A 514 4.74 23.29 -8.85
C LYS A 514 4.77 22.75 -7.43
N ALA A 515 4.47 23.62 -6.47
CA ALA A 515 4.17 23.14 -5.13
C ALA A 515 2.89 22.28 -5.18
N PRO A 516 2.91 21.03 -4.70
CA PRO A 516 1.69 20.25 -4.58
C PRO A 516 0.77 20.84 -3.50
N PRO A 517 -0.50 20.40 -3.44
CA PRO A 517 -1.42 20.82 -2.40
C PRO A 517 -0.82 20.71 -0.99
N ALA A 518 -1.08 21.72 -0.17
CA ALA A 518 -0.60 21.75 1.20
C ALA A 518 -1.27 20.67 2.05
N ILE A 519 -0.51 20.04 2.94
CA ILE A 519 -1.03 19.03 3.88
C ILE A 519 -1.85 19.74 4.95
N THR A 520 -3.13 19.38 5.06
CA THR A 520 -4.01 19.82 6.14
C THR A 520 -3.91 18.86 7.33
N ARG A 521 -3.47 19.35 8.50
CA ARG A 521 -3.30 18.55 9.71
C ARG A 521 -4.41 18.82 10.72
N ARG A 522 -5.55 18.15 10.54
CA ARG A 522 -6.60 18.06 11.54
C ARG A 522 -6.25 16.94 12.53
N ILE A 523 -6.14 17.25 13.82
CA ILE A 523 -5.69 16.30 14.86
C ILE A 523 -6.88 15.86 15.70
N ALA A 524 -7.23 14.57 15.61
CA ALA A 524 -8.28 14.00 16.45
C ALA A 524 -7.79 13.92 17.90
N GLN A 525 -8.55 14.53 18.81
CA GLN A 525 -8.32 14.50 20.25
C GLN A 525 -8.87 13.23 20.90
N SER A 526 -9.68 12.44 20.19
CA SER A 526 -10.43 11.30 20.71
C SER A 526 -9.70 9.96 20.64
N ILE A 527 -8.54 9.89 19.99
CA ILE A 527 -7.90 8.61 19.62
C ILE A 527 -7.43 7.83 20.85
N GLN A 528 -7.94 6.59 20.99
CA GLN A 528 -7.52 5.60 21.97
C GLN A 528 -7.10 4.31 21.25
N LEU A 529 -5.80 4.08 21.12
CA LEU A 529 -5.27 3.02 20.27
C LEU A 529 -5.38 1.60 20.85
N ASN A 530 -5.57 1.46 22.17
CA ASN A 530 -5.77 0.15 22.77
C ASN A 530 -6.62 0.24 24.05
N ALA A 531 -7.10 -0.92 24.50
CA ALA A 531 -7.93 -1.03 25.68
C ALA A 531 -7.22 -0.70 27.02
N THR A 532 -5.88 -0.57 27.05
CA THR A 532 -5.10 -0.31 28.27
C THR A 532 -4.66 1.14 28.42
N THR A 533 -4.85 1.97 27.39
CA THR A 533 -4.53 3.39 27.38
C THR A 533 -5.48 4.13 28.32
N ALA A 534 -4.99 4.89 29.29
CA ALA A 534 -5.86 5.50 30.30
C ALA A 534 -6.84 6.54 29.72
N TYR A 535 -6.36 7.39 28.80
CA TYR A 535 -7.12 8.46 28.15
C TYR A 535 -6.55 8.77 26.75
N PRO A 536 -7.35 9.30 25.81
CA PRO A 536 -8.81 9.41 25.84
C PRO A 536 -9.50 8.06 26.08
N ARG A 537 -10.70 8.06 26.66
CA ARG A 537 -11.44 6.82 26.93
C ARG A 537 -12.92 6.92 26.57
N GLY A 538 -13.44 5.87 25.94
CA GLY A 538 -14.85 5.73 25.60
C GLY A 538 -15.69 5.12 26.73
N THR A 539 -16.85 5.69 27.02
CA THR A 539 -17.89 5.13 27.92
C THR A 539 -19.27 5.32 27.32
N THR A 540 -20.28 4.59 27.81
CA THR A 540 -21.61 4.61 27.18
C THR A 540 -22.73 4.60 28.21
N SER A 541 -23.95 4.94 27.77
CA SER A 541 -25.16 4.82 28.58
C SER A 541 -25.63 3.37 28.78
N VAL A 542 -24.98 2.41 28.14
CA VAL A 542 -25.32 1.00 28.16
C VAL A 542 -24.56 0.33 29.29
N GLY A 543 -25.26 -0.43 30.14
CA GLY A 543 -24.64 -1.14 31.25
C GLY A 543 -23.66 -2.22 30.80
N ASN A 544 -22.71 -2.58 31.67
CA ASN A 544 -21.71 -3.65 31.47
C ASN A 544 -20.72 -3.44 30.32
N THR A 545 -20.48 -2.21 29.86
CA THR A 545 -19.39 -1.93 28.90
C THR A 545 -18.03 -1.93 29.57
N THR A 546 -17.04 -2.51 28.90
CA THR A 546 -15.62 -2.44 29.27
C THR A 546 -14.87 -1.52 28.31
N GLN A 547 -13.69 -1.07 28.70
CA GLN A 547 -12.82 -0.30 27.80
C GLN A 547 -12.46 -1.06 26.52
N ALA A 548 -12.28 -2.39 26.62
CA ALA A 548 -12.08 -3.26 25.46
C ALA A 548 -13.26 -3.25 24.48
N SER A 549 -14.49 -3.02 24.98
CA SER A 549 -15.68 -2.94 24.12
C SER A 549 -15.91 -1.56 23.50
N THR A 550 -15.35 -0.49 24.07
CA THR A 550 -15.63 0.90 23.64
C THR A 550 -14.50 1.55 22.86
N TYR A 551 -13.23 1.19 23.13
CA TYR A 551 -12.11 1.78 22.40
C TYR A 551 -12.15 1.58 20.86
N PRO A 552 -12.71 0.48 20.29
CA PRO A 552 -12.75 0.32 18.84
C PRO A 552 -13.58 1.38 18.12
N ALA A 553 -14.44 2.12 18.82
CA ALA A 553 -15.19 3.24 18.26
C ALA A 553 -14.40 4.57 18.26
N ILE A 554 -13.16 4.57 18.73
CA ILE A 554 -12.27 5.73 18.79
C ILE A 554 -10.80 5.32 18.57
N ASP A 555 -10.54 4.22 17.85
CA ASP A 555 -9.20 3.64 17.71
C ASP A 555 -8.43 4.14 16.48
N GLY A 556 -9.04 5.07 15.74
CA GLY A 556 -8.48 5.71 14.56
C GLY A 556 -8.75 5.00 13.25
N ARG A 557 -9.53 3.90 13.24
CA ARG A 557 -9.76 3.05 12.06
C ARG A 557 -11.18 3.20 11.50
N ILE A 558 -11.32 3.20 10.17
CA ILE A 558 -12.63 3.34 9.50
C ILE A 558 -12.72 2.45 8.27
N TRP A 559 -13.69 1.53 8.26
CA TRP A 559 -14.12 0.77 7.09
C TRP A 559 -15.57 0.27 7.26
N PHE A 560 -16.15 -0.25 6.18
CA PHE A 560 -17.54 -0.70 6.13
C PHE A 560 -17.73 -2.06 5.45
N TYR A 561 -16.72 -2.92 5.54
CA TYR A 561 -16.74 -4.28 4.98
C TYR A 561 -17.87 -5.13 5.61
N PRO A 562 -18.61 -5.92 4.79
CA PRO A 562 -19.73 -6.73 5.26
C PRO A 562 -19.32 -8.03 5.98
N GLU A 563 -18.07 -8.46 5.89
CA GLU A 563 -17.55 -9.66 6.53
C GLU A 563 -17.64 -9.52 8.06
N GLN A 564 -18.25 -10.51 8.73
CA GLN A 564 -18.48 -10.44 10.19
C GLN A 564 -17.18 -10.41 10.99
N ASP A 565 -16.14 -11.07 10.48
CA ASP A 565 -14.84 -11.14 11.11
C ASP A 565 -14.02 -9.86 10.88
N ALA A 566 -14.33 -9.06 9.85
CA ALA A 566 -13.78 -7.72 9.65
C ALA A 566 -14.53 -6.64 10.45
N LYS A 567 -15.01 -6.92 11.66
CA LYS A 567 -15.78 -5.97 12.47
C LYS A 567 -14.88 -4.92 13.13
N ASN A 568 -15.21 -3.63 13.00
CA ASN A 568 -14.71 -2.57 13.89
C ASN A 568 -15.83 -1.79 14.61
N GLY A 569 -15.52 -1.20 15.76
CA GLY A 569 -16.42 -0.28 16.45
C GLY A 569 -17.23 -0.86 17.62
N TRP A 570 -18.10 -0.01 18.17
CA TRP A 570 -18.98 -0.33 19.30
C TRP A 570 -20.44 -0.46 18.89
N ASP A 571 -21.12 -1.48 19.41
CA ASP A 571 -22.51 -1.82 19.09
C ASP A 571 -23.48 -1.43 20.22
N THR A 572 -24.62 -0.84 19.87
CA THR A 572 -25.73 -0.65 20.81
C THR A 572 -26.54 -1.94 21.02
N PRO A 573 -27.37 -2.00 22.08
CA PRO A 573 -28.56 -2.87 22.10
C PRO A 573 -29.49 -2.56 20.93
N VAL A 574 -30.43 -3.47 20.65
CA VAL A 574 -31.49 -3.25 19.65
C VAL A 574 -32.34 -2.04 20.05
N GLY A 575 -32.55 -1.13 19.11
CA GLY A 575 -33.30 0.09 19.31
C GLY A 575 -34.75 -0.16 19.73
N ASN A 576 -35.20 0.58 20.74
CA ASN A 576 -36.56 0.54 21.28
C ASN A 576 -37.22 1.93 21.31
N GLY A 577 -36.63 2.93 20.63
CA GLY A 577 -37.07 4.32 20.61
C GLY A 577 -36.46 5.20 21.71
N SER A 578 -35.62 4.64 22.60
CA SER A 578 -34.87 5.42 23.60
C SER A 578 -33.54 5.90 23.03
N THR A 579 -33.06 7.05 23.53
CA THR A 579 -31.74 7.59 23.20
C THR A 579 -30.63 6.83 23.92
N VAL A 580 -29.49 6.69 23.25
CA VAL A 580 -28.23 6.13 23.77
C VAL A 580 -27.15 7.20 23.65
N TRP A 581 -26.14 7.20 24.52
CA TRP A 581 -24.96 8.05 24.35
C TRP A 581 -23.65 7.27 24.38
N PHE A 582 -22.68 7.76 23.60
CA PHE A 582 -21.27 7.39 23.67
C PHE A 582 -20.47 8.64 24.03
N GLN A 583 -19.70 8.56 25.11
CA GLN A 583 -18.93 9.65 25.70
C GLN A 583 -17.44 9.37 25.58
N ILE A 584 -16.69 10.40 25.22
CA ILE A 584 -15.24 10.44 25.32
C ILE A 584 -14.86 11.30 26.52
N ASP A 585 -14.01 10.75 27.38
CA ASP A 585 -13.30 11.49 28.42
C ASP A 585 -11.85 11.62 27.97
N PHE A 586 -11.40 12.85 27.74
CA PHE A 586 -10.07 13.16 27.23
C PHE A 586 -8.99 13.05 28.31
N GLY A 587 -9.36 12.99 29.60
CA GLY A 587 -8.44 12.99 30.75
C GLY A 587 -7.66 14.30 30.93
N LYS A 588 -7.92 15.30 30.10
CA LYS A 588 -7.35 16.64 30.13
C LYS A 588 -8.28 17.61 29.42
N THR A 589 -8.19 18.89 29.75
CA THR A 589 -8.89 19.94 29.00
C THR A 589 -8.31 20.04 27.58
N VAL A 590 -9.17 19.94 26.57
CA VAL A 590 -8.86 20.14 25.15
C VAL A 590 -9.82 21.16 24.53
N SER A 591 -9.42 21.78 23.43
CA SER A 591 -10.31 22.63 22.62
C SER A 591 -10.93 21.76 21.54
N ILE A 592 -12.25 21.78 21.40
CA ILE A 592 -12.98 21.01 20.40
C ILE A 592 -14.00 21.89 19.70
N SER A 593 -14.14 21.70 18.39
CA SER A 593 -15.04 22.47 17.54
C SER A 593 -15.75 21.65 16.48
N ALA A 594 -15.38 20.37 16.29
CA ALA A 594 -16.03 19.55 15.29
C ALA A 594 -15.86 18.04 15.56
N ALA A 595 -16.69 17.24 14.93
CA ALA A 595 -16.60 15.78 14.98
C ALA A 595 -16.97 15.12 13.65
N GLU A 596 -16.42 13.92 13.47
CA GLU A 596 -16.79 12.98 12.42
C GLU A 596 -17.27 11.68 13.07
N LEU A 597 -18.44 11.21 12.66
CA LEU A 597 -19.07 9.98 13.11
C LEU A 597 -19.20 9.01 11.93
N ALA A 598 -18.69 7.81 12.08
CA ALA A 598 -18.85 6.73 11.11
C ALA A 598 -19.84 5.70 11.67
N PHE A 599 -20.93 5.45 10.94
CA PHE A 599 -21.93 4.45 11.31
C PHE A 599 -21.93 3.30 10.31
N PHE A 600 -21.72 2.08 10.79
CA PHE A 600 -21.87 0.89 9.96
C PHE A 600 -23.34 0.48 9.87
N ALA A 601 -23.81 0.20 8.66
CA ALA A 601 -25.16 -0.25 8.36
C ALA A 601 -25.11 -1.49 7.46
N ASN A 602 -25.84 -2.53 7.87
CA ASN A 602 -26.05 -3.74 7.09
C ASN A 602 -27.35 -4.39 7.56
N GLU A 603 -28.35 -4.42 6.67
CA GLU A 603 -29.69 -4.90 7.00
C GLU A 603 -29.71 -6.38 7.40
N GLU A 604 -28.93 -7.23 6.72
CA GLU A 604 -28.84 -8.67 7.00
C GLU A 604 -28.27 -8.94 8.39
N GLN A 605 -27.37 -8.08 8.85
CA GLN A 605 -26.79 -8.13 10.19
C GLN A 605 -27.61 -7.39 11.26
N GLY A 606 -28.68 -6.70 10.88
CA GLY A 606 -29.54 -5.93 11.78
C GLY A 606 -28.94 -4.60 12.24
N PHE A 607 -28.00 -4.03 11.47
CA PHE A 607 -27.39 -2.72 11.75
C PHE A 607 -27.96 -1.63 10.83
N ALA A 608 -28.25 -0.47 11.42
CA ALA A 608 -28.64 0.73 10.71
C ALA A 608 -28.02 1.96 11.38
N GLU A 609 -27.93 3.04 10.63
CA GLU A 609 -27.61 4.37 11.14
C GLU A 609 -28.69 4.89 12.11
N PRO A 610 -28.36 5.81 13.04
CA PRO A 610 -29.35 6.38 13.95
C PRO A 610 -30.35 7.31 13.24
N THR A 611 -31.54 7.52 13.83
CA THR A 611 -32.54 8.43 13.26
C THR A 611 -32.23 9.91 13.48
N ASP A 612 -31.47 10.20 14.53
CA ASP A 612 -31.01 11.53 14.90
C ASP A 612 -29.76 11.41 15.79
N TYR A 613 -28.98 12.49 15.84
CA TYR A 613 -27.84 12.61 16.74
C TYR A 613 -27.65 14.07 17.19
N LYS A 614 -27.00 14.24 18.34
CA LYS A 614 -26.52 15.52 18.87
C LYS A 614 -25.16 15.35 19.55
N ILE A 615 -24.41 16.44 19.61
CA ILE A 615 -23.17 16.53 20.38
C ILE A 615 -23.44 17.35 21.64
N GLN A 616 -22.98 16.84 22.78
CA GLN A 616 -23.12 17.49 24.07
C GLN A 616 -21.78 17.59 24.79
N VAL A 617 -21.64 18.64 25.60
CA VAL A 617 -20.54 18.87 26.53
C VAL A 617 -21.10 19.12 27.94
N PRO A 618 -20.35 18.84 29.02
CA PRO A 618 -20.77 19.23 30.35
C PRO A 618 -20.92 20.76 30.45
N GLY A 619 -21.99 21.23 31.09
CA GLY A 619 -22.26 22.65 31.30
C GLY A 619 -21.30 23.27 32.32
N ASN A 620 -21.13 24.59 32.24
CA ASN A 620 -20.21 25.38 33.10
C ASN A 620 -20.66 25.55 34.57
N GLY A 621 -21.70 24.83 35.02
CA GLY A 621 -22.26 24.95 36.37
C GLY A 621 -21.83 23.83 37.31
N ASP A 622 -21.95 24.05 38.62
CA ASP A 622 -21.56 23.10 39.69
C ASP A 622 -22.27 21.73 39.64
N SER A 623 -23.34 21.58 38.84
CA SER A 623 -24.11 20.35 38.68
C SER A 623 -23.55 19.36 37.65
N GLY A 624 -22.66 19.79 36.74
CA GLY A 624 -22.14 18.93 35.68
C GLY A 624 -23.21 18.41 34.68
N GLU A 625 -24.34 19.12 34.54
CA GLU A 625 -25.40 18.76 33.58
C GLU A 625 -24.92 18.89 32.13
N TRP A 626 -25.29 17.95 31.28
CA TRP A 626 -24.91 17.96 29.86
C TRP A 626 -25.79 18.91 29.04
N SER A 627 -25.18 19.72 28.19
CA SER A 627 -25.87 20.63 27.26
C SER A 627 -25.41 20.43 25.82
N ASP A 628 -26.32 20.66 24.87
CA ASP A 628 -26.01 20.67 23.44
C ASP A 628 -24.93 21.73 23.15
N VAL A 629 -23.99 21.43 22.25
CA VAL A 629 -22.94 22.37 21.83
C VAL A 629 -23.55 23.60 21.14
N GLU A 630 -22.98 24.78 21.40
CA GLU A 630 -23.50 26.04 20.85
C GLU A 630 -23.14 26.22 19.36
N GLY A 631 -24.07 26.77 18.58
CA GLY A 631 -23.82 27.13 17.18
C GLY A 631 -23.58 25.94 16.24
N ALA A 632 -24.10 24.76 16.60
CA ALA A 632 -23.90 23.54 15.84
C ALA A 632 -24.49 23.60 14.42
N THR A 633 -23.72 23.13 13.45
CA THR A 633 -24.16 22.80 12.09
C THR A 633 -24.06 21.29 11.91
N TYR A 634 -25.21 20.61 11.94
CA TYR A 634 -25.30 19.15 11.80
C TYR A 634 -25.39 18.76 10.33
N GLY A 635 -24.55 17.83 9.89
CA GLY A 635 -24.74 17.12 8.65
C GLY A 635 -25.85 16.07 8.77
N ASP A 636 -26.31 15.56 7.63
CA ASP A 636 -27.23 14.43 7.61
C ASP A 636 -26.53 13.16 8.12
N VAL A 637 -27.29 12.26 8.73
CA VAL A 637 -26.78 10.94 9.12
C VAL A 637 -26.50 10.12 7.87
N VAL A 638 -25.28 9.63 7.74
CA VAL A 638 -24.82 8.83 6.59
C VAL A 638 -24.49 7.40 7.04
N ALA A 639 -25.23 6.42 6.53
CA ALA A 639 -24.89 5.00 6.66
C ALA A 639 -23.68 4.65 5.78
N ASN A 640 -22.71 3.90 6.33
CA ASN A 640 -21.48 3.49 5.64
C ASN A 640 -20.76 4.67 4.98
N GLY A 641 -20.63 5.77 5.73
CA GLY A 641 -19.96 6.99 5.32
C GLY A 641 -19.69 7.88 6.54
N ILE A 642 -19.31 9.14 6.29
CA ILE A 642 -18.95 10.09 7.36
C ILE A 642 -20.07 11.10 7.60
N THR A 643 -20.61 11.08 8.82
CA THR A 643 -21.52 12.10 9.35
C THR A 643 -20.69 13.19 10.03
N SER A 644 -20.69 14.40 9.47
CA SER A 644 -19.90 15.53 9.98
C SER A 644 -20.74 16.49 10.80
N VAL A 645 -20.14 17.11 11.81
CA VAL A 645 -20.77 18.18 12.60
C VAL A 645 -19.70 19.16 13.07
N GLU A 646 -20.03 20.45 13.01
CA GLU A 646 -19.18 21.54 13.49
C GLU A 646 -19.96 22.40 14.47
N TRP A 647 -19.28 23.01 15.45
CA TRP A 647 -19.88 23.89 16.45
C TRP A 647 -18.87 24.96 16.88
N LYS A 648 -19.34 25.94 17.65
CA LYS A 648 -18.47 26.98 18.20
C LYS A 648 -17.47 26.36 19.19
N GLU A 649 -16.19 26.63 18.99
CA GLU A 649 -15.11 26.07 19.83
C GLU A 649 -15.42 26.20 21.33
N VAL A 650 -15.24 25.08 22.04
CA VAL A 650 -15.41 24.97 23.48
C VAL A 650 -14.22 24.22 24.08
N GLN A 651 -13.81 24.65 25.28
CA GLN A 651 -12.81 23.93 26.07
C GLN A 651 -13.52 22.99 27.04
N GLY A 652 -13.11 21.73 27.08
CA GLY A 652 -13.70 20.73 27.96
C GLY A 652 -12.86 19.48 28.10
N GLU A 653 -13.18 18.68 29.10
CA GLU A 653 -12.53 17.38 29.35
C GLU A 653 -13.35 16.21 28.81
N GLN A 654 -14.62 16.44 28.47
CA GLN A 654 -15.53 15.40 28.04
C GLN A 654 -16.45 15.90 26.94
N VAL A 655 -16.83 14.98 26.05
CA VAL A 655 -17.81 15.20 24.98
C VAL A 655 -18.59 13.92 24.79
N ARG A 656 -19.86 14.00 24.39
CA ARG A 656 -20.63 12.81 24.01
C ARG A 656 -21.47 13.04 22.77
N VAL A 657 -21.63 11.99 22.00
CA VAL A 657 -22.71 11.88 21.02
C VAL A 657 -23.91 11.22 21.69
N ILE A 658 -25.08 11.85 21.60
CA ILE A 658 -26.36 11.24 21.97
C ILE A 658 -27.15 11.01 20.69
N PHE A 659 -27.75 9.83 20.53
CA PHE A 659 -28.41 9.44 19.29
C PHE A 659 -29.52 8.41 19.57
N THR A 660 -30.41 8.24 18.60
CA THR A 660 -31.55 7.31 18.70
C THR A 660 -31.38 6.16 17.71
N PRO A 661 -31.11 4.92 18.18
CA PRO A 661 -31.15 3.74 17.32
C PRO A 661 -32.56 3.52 16.75
N LYS A 662 -32.64 3.24 15.44
CA LYS A 662 -33.90 2.88 14.78
C LYS A 662 -34.54 1.67 15.48
N VAL A 663 -35.86 1.72 15.70
CA VAL A 663 -36.59 0.62 16.36
C VAL A 663 -36.38 -0.68 15.58
N GLY A 664 -35.89 -1.72 16.26
CA GLY A 664 -35.61 -3.02 15.67
C GLY A 664 -34.20 -3.21 15.10
N SER A 665 -33.37 -2.17 15.06
CA SER A 665 -31.98 -2.23 14.57
C SER A 665 -30.98 -1.84 15.66
N LYS A 666 -29.76 -2.37 15.58
CA LYS A 666 -28.62 -1.85 16.36
C LYS A 666 -27.96 -0.71 15.59
N VAL A 667 -27.24 0.16 16.30
CA VAL A 667 -26.29 1.10 15.72
C VAL A 667 -24.88 0.61 16.05
N ARG A 668 -24.00 0.62 15.05
CA ARG A 668 -22.55 0.43 15.24
C ARG A 668 -21.85 1.76 14.99
N ILE A 669 -21.21 2.30 16.01
CA ILE A 669 -20.27 3.42 15.85
C ILE A 669 -18.95 2.80 15.44
N ALA A 670 -18.65 2.86 14.14
CA ALA A 670 -17.37 2.40 13.61
C ALA A 670 -16.24 3.32 14.10
N GLU A 671 -16.48 4.63 14.16
CA GLU A 671 -15.51 5.60 14.68
C GLU A 671 -16.21 6.91 15.11
N PHE A 672 -15.69 7.55 16.15
CA PHE A 672 -16.08 8.88 16.64
C PHE A 672 -14.83 9.76 16.82
N LYS A 673 -14.50 10.54 15.79
CA LYS A 673 -13.39 11.50 15.83
C LYS A 673 -13.87 12.86 16.32
N VAL A 674 -13.13 13.45 17.25
CA VAL A 674 -13.40 14.81 17.76
C VAL A 674 -12.16 15.67 17.58
N TYR A 675 -12.33 16.89 17.08
CA TYR A 675 -11.27 17.79 16.64
C TYR A 675 -11.29 19.13 17.34
#